data_AF-A0A9C9L094-F1
#
_entry.id   AF-A0A9C9L094-F1
#
_cell.length_a   1.000
_cell.length_b   1.000
_cell.length_c   1.000
_cell.angle_alpha   90.00
_cell.angle_beta   90.00
_cell.angle_gamma   90.00
#
_symmetry.space_group_name_H-M   'P 1'
#
loop_
_entity.id
_entity.type
_entity.pdbx_description
1 polymer ?
#
loop_
_entity_poly.entity_id
_entity_poly.type
_entity_poly.pdbx_seq_one_letter_code
_entity_poly.pdbx_strand_id
1 'polypeptide(L)'
;MINTPLKLISSLLISLLICASAFAQTSSSTSKYFLLNPAYSASSLELMSLENNNRILAGGKEIVLNRYQRTTITDTAPLQGKVISATGPFTAGSQADATDLPVPASFAGTRFAIAHQRGDHTYYLYSLHGAANVSISLGAGTTTSIALQPGIATAFAAGDLNGVVGHIRADAPILVSHRTLESSGVDADAYPVPPAATELWGVTAIFTNFAAMQDNTTVTVADSNGNSSSFVIALAGNFTTNNFSESVFQGNGMALHVTADKPISVTATADLDGRESTVFLDRAQLANRYGIPLDAEYISIVCPEPDTRITLNTIGRSAITQSCQSTGNLVAKAYFHTSQSPINKGSYLESNKPVYMTFEALATDDEQNITGSDRESYYLLSDNFSSSPLQLMSLDNNNQIVTGGTEITLNKYQTTSISAPSQGSIISATGAFTMGSEADATDLPVPVSFAGTQFAIPHQRGSHTYFLYGLHGTTRVSIRTGASAATLVTLQPGVVTPFVAGDLNGVVGRIQSNKPILVSHETLLDSGADADAYPVPPAGTELWGMTSIFTNFAAMQDNTTVTVNDSNGNSKSFTIALAGNFTTDNLSESVFQGNGMALHVTADKPIAVTSTADQDGLETTAFLAREYLANRFGIPIDAEYIAVVCPEPGTSITLSISGNKPDIQACTGTGNLVSRAYFNAAQAPIARGSFLESNKPVYVVLESLAGDDEQNLLGARNVPDNNILMIVADDLGMDILQSFDIPNMSAADRATLDRVPTPNIDRLLISQGVKFTNVMANPVCSPTRASIQTGRYGTRTGVLWATFEGNEMELPLAETIIPDLLDQRGYNHAAIGKWHLSNSDNGGNDGPRAAGYGYHSGSFQNLVPFTAVDENGDITAYPASYFLWEKMVNGIPETSTTYAPTDNVDDALDWLNRQDLNQPWFIWFAFNAPHAPFQVPPVSTNPGPHQAALTGAPGEQENAGNDTKENIYRAMVEYMDEEIGRLIDSIPASELAQTTIIFIGDNGTPAPVVTGNIDPLHAKFTLYQQGIHVPMVVAGAGVSNPGRTSNQLINSTDLFATILELSGIDIATNAPPAISDSISFLPILQNIPSQNMRQYAFSETLSPVNRTVDVSGVTIQDGRFKLIRFNLNGREELYDLQKDILETDNLLPLDTADVDFALQQNKYNELVLELGKITP
;
A
#
# COMPACT_ATOMS: atom_id res chain seq x y z
N MET A 1 12.13 43.40 36.38
CA MET A 1 13.07 42.39 36.93
C MET A 1 12.52 41.04 36.49
N ILE A 2 12.90 40.51 35.32
CA ILE A 2 14.23 40.03 34.85
C ILE A 2 14.34 38.51 35.06
N ASN A 3 14.42 37.82 33.91
CA ASN A 3 15.14 36.59 33.57
C ASN A 3 14.73 35.21 34.15
N THR A 4 14.30 34.36 33.20
CA THR A 4 14.77 33.00 32.88
C THR A 4 16.03 32.48 33.62
N PRO A 5 16.20 31.15 33.81
CA PRO A 5 16.34 30.24 32.67
C PRO A 5 15.71 28.83 32.78
N LEU A 6 14.84 28.51 31.80
CA LEU A 6 14.80 27.20 31.17
C LEU A 6 16.11 27.01 30.36
N LYS A 7 17.16 26.47 30.97
CA LYS A 7 18.37 26.00 30.26
C LYS A 7 18.97 24.69 30.80
N LEU A 8 18.25 23.96 31.66
CA LEU A 8 18.74 22.69 32.21
C LEU A 8 18.00 21.43 31.71
N ILE A 9 16.97 21.57 30.88
CA ILE A 9 16.23 20.41 30.32
C ILE A 9 16.65 20.11 28.87
N SER A 10 17.31 21.04 28.18
CA SER A 10 17.75 20.86 26.79
C SER A 10 19.06 20.10 26.62
N SER A 11 19.85 19.89 27.68
CA SER A 11 21.17 19.23 27.60
C SER A 11 21.16 17.75 28.00
N LEU A 12 20.05 17.21 28.54
CA LEU A 12 19.91 15.78 28.83
C LEU A 12 19.15 15.01 27.74
N LEU A 13 18.32 15.69 26.92
CA LEU A 13 17.64 15.07 25.78
C LEU A 13 18.52 14.97 24.51
N ILE A 14 19.55 15.80 24.38
CA ILE A 14 20.41 15.80 23.18
C ILE A 14 21.47 14.68 23.21
N SER A 15 21.81 14.15 24.39
CA SER A 15 22.76 13.04 24.52
C SER A 15 22.12 11.65 24.36
N LEU A 16 20.79 11.54 24.42
CA LEU A 16 20.07 10.28 24.18
C LEU A 16 19.69 10.06 22.70
N LEU A 17 19.74 11.09 21.86
CA LEU A 17 19.43 10.99 20.43
C LEU A 17 20.63 10.69 19.51
N ILE A 18 21.86 10.62 20.04
CA ILE A 18 23.09 10.53 19.22
C ILE A 18 23.70 9.11 19.17
N CYS A 19 23.15 8.12 19.89
CA CYS A 19 23.71 6.75 19.90
C CYS A 19 22.87 5.67 19.18
N ALA A 20 21.75 6.00 18.55
CA ALA A 20 20.83 5.01 17.95
C ALA A 20 20.94 4.87 16.41
N SER A 21 21.99 5.38 15.77
CA SER A 21 22.11 5.44 14.30
C SER A 21 23.38 4.81 13.73
N ALA A 22 23.95 3.81 14.41
CA ALA A 22 25.07 3.02 13.88
C ALA A 22 24.76 1.52 13.94
N PHE A 23 24.85 0.87 12.76
CA PHE A 23 24.72 -0.57 12.49
C PHE A 23 23.31 -1.17 12.45
N ALA A 24 22.63 -0.97 11.32
CA ALA A 24 21.68 -1.95 10.76
C ALA A 24 21.75 -1.86 9.22
N GLN A 25 22.45 -2.80 8.60
CA GLN A 25 22.31 -3.10 7.18
C GLN A 25 21.38 -4.31 7.12
N THR A 26 20.07 -4.07 7.30
CA THR A 26 19.04 -5.09 7.07
C THR A 26 18.54 -4.92 5.64
N SER A 27 18.53 -6.03 4.90
CA SER A 27 18.03 -6.17 3.54
C SER A 27 16.51 -6.09 3.50
N SER A 28 15.93 -4.95 3.92
CA SER A 28 14.56 -4.64 3.53
C SER A 28 14.57 -4.19 2.06
N SER A 29 13.58 -4.64 1.30
CA SER A 29 13.22 -4.24 -0.06
C SER A 29 12.88 -2.75 -0.22
N THR A 30 13.42 -1.89 0.64
CA THR A 30 13.20 -0.45 0.60
C THR A 30 13.97 0.15 -0.57
N SER A 31 13.27 0.37 -1.68
CA SER A 31 13.85 1.12 -2.80
C SER A 31 14.07 2.55 -2.37
N LYS A 32 15.29 3.04 -2.57
CA LYS A 32 15.72 4.38 -2.14
C LYS A 32 16.37 5.09 -3.30
N TYR A 33 15.93 6.30 -3.57
CA TYR A 33 16.49 7.19 -4.58
C TYR A 33 16.90 8.52 -3.94
N PHE A 34 17.93 9.15 -4.50
CA PHE A 34 18.50 10.38 -3.99
C PHE A 34 18.56 11.44 -5.09
N LEU A 35 17.95 12.60 -4.85
CA LEU A 35 18.01 13.73 -5.76
C LEU A 35 19.27 14.56 -5.47
N LEU A 36 20.39 14.19 -6.06
CA LEU A 36 21.67 14.87 -5.82
C LEU A 36 21.86 16.10 -6.72
N ASN A 37 21.38 16.04 -7.97
CA ASN A 37 21.50 17.13 -8.93
C ASN A 37 20.56 18.29 -8.57
N PRO A 38 21.05 19.54 -8.40
CA PRO A 38 20.19 20.71 -8.15
C PRO A 38 19.17 20.99 -9.25
N ALA A 39 19.37 20.49 -10.47
CA ALA A 39 18.42 20.68 -11.56
C ALA A 39 17.02 20.11 -11.24
N TYR A 40 16.92 19.11 -10.36
CA TYR A 40 15.61 18.64 -9.90
C TYR A 40 14.82 19.74 -9.20
N SER A 41 15.44 20.64 -8.43
CA SER A 41 14.77 21.58 -7.52
C SER A 41 13.75 22.53 -8.15
N ALA A 42 13.73 22.66 -9.48
CA ALA A 42 12.78 23.49 -10.21
C ALA A 42 11.75 22.68 -11.04
N SER A 43 11.64 21.36 -10.80
CA SER A 43 10.93 20.42 -11.67
C SER A 43 9.96 19.51 -10.92
N SER A 44 9.05 18.86 -11.66
CA SER A 44 8.22 17.80 -11.11
C SER A 44 8.90 16.43 -11.24
N LEU A 45 8.81 15.61 -10.19
CA LEU A 45 9.28 14.23 -10.22
C LEU A 45 8.10 13.27 -10.41
N GLU A 46 8.08 12.56 -11.53
CA GLU A 46 7.12 11.51 -11.83
C GLU A 46 7.58 10.21 -11.18
N LEU A 47 6.68 9.56 -10.43
CA LEU A 47 6.91 8.32 -9.71
C LEU A 47 5.94 7.27 -10.23
N MET A 48 6.40 6.03 -10.38
CA MET A 48 5.56 4.89 -10.72
C MET A 48 5.98 3.65 -9.94
N SER A 49 5.05 3.04 -9.21
CA SER A 49 5.34 1.84 -8.44
C SER A 49 5.45 0.60 -9.31
N LEU A 50 6.32 -0.34 -8.94
CA LEU A 50 6.45 -1.66 -9.55
C LEU A 50 5.84 -2.77 -8.67
N GLU A 51 5.25 -2.41 -7.54
CA GLU A 51 4.57 -3.29 -6.59
C GLU A 51 3.28 -2.67 -6.04
N ASN A 52 2.39 -3.52 -5.55
CA ASN A 52 1.17 -3.07 -4.89
C ASN A 52 1.49 -2.52 -3.50
N ASN A 53 0.71 -1.54 -3.04
CA ASN A 53 0.85 -0.92 -1.72
C ASN A 53 2.23 -0.37 -1.41
N ASN A 54 2.86 0.22 -2.43
CA ASN A 54 4.17 0.79 -2.27
C ASN A 54 4.07 2.17 -1.63
N ARG A 55 4.47 2.24 -0.35
CA ARG A 55 4.45 3.46 0.46
C ARG A 55 5.74 4.23 0.22
N ILE A 56 5.68 5.22 -0.66
CA ILE A 56 6.78 6.12 -1.02
C ILE A 56 6.76 7.35 -0.11
N LEU A 57 7.79 7.48 0.72
CA LEU A 57 8.07 8.65 1.54
C LEU A 57 8.99 9.62 0.78
N ALA A 58 8.48 10.80 0.46
CA ALA A 58 9.22 11.88 -0.18
C ALA A 58 8.95 13.21 0.55
N GLY A 59 9.99 13.82 1.13
CA GLY A 59 9.87 15.16 1.74
C GLY A 59 8.99 15.23 2.99
N GLY A 60 8.84 14.10 3.69
CA GLY A 60 7.94 13.98 4.83
C GLY A 60 6.47 13.71 4.47
N LYS A 61 6.15 13.63 3.17
CA LYS A 61 4.86 13.18 2.67
C LYS A 61 4.94 11.70 2.30
N GLU A 62 3.97 10.92 2.76
CA GLU A 62 3.80 9.53 2.37
C GLU A 62 2.81 9.45 1.19
N ILE A 63 3.15 8.64 0.19
CA ILE A 63 2.38 8.41 -1.02
C ILE A 63 2.22 6.90 -1.15
N VAL A 64 1.01 6.38 -1.20
CA VAL A 64 0.77 4.96 -1.43
C VAL A 64 0.41 4.76 -2.90
N LEU A 65 1.19 3.95 -3.61
CA LEU A 65 0.95 3.61 -5.02
C LEU A 65 0.83 2.09 -5.19
N ASN A 66 -0.20 1.63 -5.88
CA ASN A 66 -0.28 0.25 -6.35
C ASN A 66 0.59 0.00 -7.58
N ARG A 67 0.78 -1.28 -7.97
CA ARG A 67 1.65 -1.66 -9.09
C ARG A 67 1.21 -0.92 -10.34
N TYR A 68 2.15 -0.24 -10.97
CA TYR A 68 1.98 0.60 -12.15
C TYR A 68 1.12 1.85 -11.97
N GLN A 69 0.61 2.12 -10.77
CA GLN A 69 0.10 3.43 -10.42
C GLN A 69 1.25 4.43 -10.34
N ARG A 70 0.91 5.67 -10.67
CA ARG A 70 1.84 6.78 -10.79
C ARG A 70 1.34 7.99 -10.05
N THR A 71 2.27 8.84 -9.63
CA THR A 71 1.98 10.15 -9.10
C THR A 71 3.08 11.12 -9.48
N THR A 72 2.81 12.40 -9.30
CA THR A 72 3.75 13.48 -9.58
C THR A 72 4.00 14.25 -8.30
N ILE A 73 5.28 14.46 -7.97
CA ILE A 73 5.69 15.40 -6.93
C ILE A 73 5.99 16.73 -7.61
N THR A 74 5.15 17.74 -7.35
CA THR A 74 5.24 19.05 -8.01
C THR A 74 6.20 20.04 -7.35
N ASP A 75 6.66 19.78 -6.12
CA ASP A 75 7.67 20.59 -5.42
C ASP A 75 8.83 19.71 -4.93
N THR A 76 9.91 19.71 -5.71
CA THR A 76 11.10 18.87 -5.48
C THR A 76 12.26 19.64 -4.87
N ALA A 77 12.18 20.98 -4.74
CA ALA A 77 13.21 21.78 -4.07
C ALA A 77 13.51 21.30 -2.64
N PRO A 78 12.51 20.97 -1.79
CA PRO A 78 12.73 20.43 -0.45
C PRO A 78 13.41 19.05 -0.44
N LEU A 79 13.40 18.34 -1.57
CA LEU A 79 13.91 16.99 -1.72
C LEU A 79 15.38 16.91 -2.14
N GLN A 80 15.99 18.03 -2.56
CA GLN A 80 17.40 18.01 -2.97
C GLN A 80 18.31 17.57 -1.82
N GLY A 81 19.14 16.55 -2.05
CA GLY A 81 20.00 15.94 -1.04
C GLY A 81 19.25 15.14 0.03
N LYS A 82 17.95 14.87 -0.17
CA LYS A 82 17.13 13.99 0.68
C LYS A 82 16.90 12.64 0.01
N VAL A 83 16.53 11.65 0.83
CA VAL A 83 16.14 10.32 0.37
C VAL A 83 14.65 10.31 0.03
N ILE A 84 14.32 9.70 -1.10
CA ILE A 84 12.98 9.21 -1.41
C ILE A 84 13.02 7.72 -1.14
N SER A 85 12.25 7.23 -0.17
CA SER A 85 12.27 5.83 0.24
C SER A 85 10.91 5.20 0.09
N ALA A 86 10.86 3.95 -0.35
CA ALA A 86 9.62 3.24 -0.60
C ALA A 86 9.61 1.87 0.09
N THR A 87 8.46 1.29 0.38
CA THR A 87 8.37 -0.08 0.94
C THR A 87 8.61 -1.17 -0.09
N GLY A 88 8.45 -0.85 -1.37
CA GLY A 88 8.74 -1.69 -2.52
C GLY A 88 9.39 -0.91 -3.67
N PRO A 89 9.71 -1.56 -4.80
CA PRO A 89 10.34 -0.96 -5.95
C PRO A 89 9.44 0.03 -6.69
N PHE A 90 10.05 1.13 -7.11
CA PHE A 90 9.43 2.14 -7.94
C PHE A 90 10.45 2.68 -8.94
N THR A 91 9.92 3.30 -9.99
CA THR A 91 10.67 4.06 -10.98
C THR A 91 10.38 5.54 -10.79
N ALA A 92 11.35 6.37 -11.09
CA ALA A 92 11.23 7.82 -10.98
C ALA A 92 11.87 8.47 -12.20
N GLY A 93 11.27 9.55 -12.69
CA GLY A 93 11.78 10.36 -13.80
C GLY A 93 11.37 11.81 -13.65
N SER A 94 12.05 12.71 -14.34
CA SER A 94 11.76 14.14 -14.33
C SER A 94 11.69 14.65 -15.76
N GLN A 95 10.77 15.61 -16.00
CA GLN A 95 10.63 16.28 -17.31
C GLN A 95 11.57 17.49 -17.46
N ALA A 96 12.44 17.75 -16.47
CA ALA A 96 13.43 18.79 -16.63
C ALA A 96 14.61 18.29 -17.49
N ASP A 97 15.00 19.13 -18.43
CA ASP A 97 16.24 19.00 -19.20
C ASP A 97 17.44 18.81 -18.24
N ALA A 98 18.35 17.89 -18.59
CA ALA A 98 19.50 17.47 -17.79
C ALA A 98 19.16 16.92 -16.39
N THR A 99 18.00 16.28 -16.25
CA THR A 99 17.65 15.47 -15.07
C THR A 99 17.36 14.02 -15.45
N ASP A 100 18.41 13.20 -15.52
CA ASP A 100 18.32 11.75 -15.74
C ASP A 100 17.76 11.03 -14.49
N LEU A 101 17.93 9.71 -14.37
CA LEU A 101 17.50 8.89 -13.25
C LEU A 101 18.01 9.44 -11.89
N PRO A 102 17.11 9.69 -10.90
CA PRO A 102 17.51 9.93 -9.52
C PRO A 102 18.49 8.86 -9.05
N VAL A 103 19.49 9.20 -8.23
CA VAL A 103 20.56 8.22 -7.95
C VAL A 103 20.02 7.10 -7.06
N PRO A 104 19.95 5.83 -7.54
CA PRO A 104 19.45 4.74 -6.72
C PRO A 104 20.48 4.37 -5.65
N ALA A 105 20.02 3.95 -4.47
CA ALA A 105 20.89 3.49 -3.39
C ALA A 105 21.78 2.32 -3.80
N SER A 106 21.35 1.52 -4.78
CA SER A 106 22.12 0.41 -5.35
C SER A 106 23.40 0.86 -6.07
N PHE A 107 23.55 2.14 -6.40
CA PHE A 107 24.77 2.71 -6.98
C PHE A 107 25.80 3.13 -5.93
N ALA A 108 25.56 2.81 -4.66
CA ALA A 108 26.52 3.04 -3.59
C ALA A 108 27.82 2.28 -3.84
N GLY A 109 28.94 3.00 -3.88
CA GLY A 109 30.24 2.40 -4.15
C GLY A 109 31.40 3.21 -3.60
N THR A 110 32.60 2.64 -3.72
CA THR A 110 33.84 3.27 -3.23
C THR A 110 34.79 3.69 -4.34
N ARG A 111 34.46 3.37 -5.60
CA ARG A 111 35.35 3.54 -6.76
C ARG A 111 34.53 3.92 -7.98
N PHE A 112 34.81 5.08 -8.54
CA PHE A 112 34.12 5.60 -9.72
C PHE A 112 35.14 6.17 -10.71
N ALA A 113 34.87 5.96 -11.98
CA ALA A 113 35.58 6.60 -13.09
C ALA A 113 34.57 7.38 -13.92
N ILE A 114 34.90 8.61 -14.30
CA ILE A 114 34.03 9.50 -15.07
C ILE A 114 34.82 9.99 -16.27
N ALA A 115 34.36 9.70 -17.49
CA ALA A 115 34.97 10.23 -18.70
C ALA A 115 34.52 11.68 -18.91
N HIS A 116 35.47 12.60 -19.08
CA HIS A 116 35.15 14.00 -19.36
C HIS A 116 35.13 14.26 -20.86
N GLN A 117 33.94 14.46 -21.43
CA GLN A 117 33.79 14.64 -22.87
C GLN A 117 33.69 16.12 -23.29
N ARG A 118 32.71 16.85 -22.76
CA ARG A 118 32.42 18.25 -23.12
C ARG A 118 31.94 19.07 -21.92
N GLY A 119 32.25 20.36 -21.94
CA GLY A 119 31.76 21.35 -20.98
C GLY A 119 32.47 21.35 -19.62
N ASP A 120 31.94 22.14 -18.70
CA ASP A 120 32.41 22.24 -17.31
C ASP A 120 31.81 21.13 -16.46
N HIS A 121 32.64 20.26 -15.87
CA HIS A 121 32.20 19.09 -15.11
C HIS A 121 31.98 19.41 -13.62
N THR A 122 30.86 18.95 -13.06
CA THR A 122 30.56 18.99 -11.62
C THR A 122 30.11 17.62 -11.12
N TYR A 123 30.63 17.19 -9.97
CA TYR A 123 30.19 15.97 -9.29
C TYR A 123 29.38 16.32 -8.05
N TYR A 124 28.30 15.60 -7.81
CA TYR A 124 27.53 15.65 -6.56
C TYR A 124 27.75 14.36 -5.80
N LEU A 125 28.38 14.48 -4.62
CA LEU A 125 28.84 13.38 -3.80
C LEU A 125 28.01 13.28 -2.52
N TYR A 126 27.53 12.09 -2.18
CA TYR A 126 26.69 11.89 -1.00
C TYR A 126 27.10 10.63 -0.23
N SER A 127 27.30 10.75 1.08
CA SER A 127 27.63 9.60 1.93
C SER A 127 26.38 9.01 2.58
N LEU A 128 26.18 7.69 2.40
CA LEU A 128 25.02 6.97 2.94
C LEU A 128 25.14 6.64 4.44
N HIS A 129 26.36 6.42 4.93
CA HIS A 129 26.60 5.73 6.21
C HIS A 129 27.56 6.48 7.14
N GLY A 130 27.33 7.79 7.33
CA GLY A 130 28.18 8.62 8.18
C GLY A 130 29.18 9.45 7.37
N ALA A 131 30.24 9.94 8.02
CA ALA A 131 31.27 10.71 7.33
C ALA A 131 32.13 9.79 6.44
N ALA A 132 32.50 10.25 5.25
CA ALA A 132 33.36 9.53 4.32
C ALA A 132 34.49 10.44 3.82
N ASN A 133 35.70 9.91 3.74
CA ASN A 133 36.82 10.61 3.10
C ASN A 133 36.91 10.18 1.64
N VAL A 134 36.83 11.16 0.76
CA VAL A 134 36.84 10.97 -0.69
C VAL A 134 38.08 11.61 -1.26
N SER A 135 38.81 10.85 -2.06
CA SER A 135 39.93 11.33 -2.87
C SER A 135 39.49 11.39 -4.33
N ILE A 136 39.70 12.54 -4.96
CA ILE A 136 39.34 12.82 -6.35
C ILE A 136 40.62 13.17 -7.10
N SER A 137 40.91 12.42 -8.16
CA SER A 137 42.04 12.65 -9.05
C SER A 137 41.52 12.97 -10.45
N LEU A 138 41.99 14.06 -11.04
CA LEU A 138 41.59 14.48 -12.39
C LEU A 138 42.77 14.27 -13.35
N GLY A 139 42.65 13.30 -14.26
CA GLY A 139 43.73 12.92 -15.18
C GLY A 139 45.04 12.53 -14.46
N ALA A 140 46.18 13.00 -14.97
CA ALA A 140 47.49 12.84 -14.32
C ALA A 140 47.80 13.94 -13.27
N GLY A 141 46.80 14.75 -12.90
CA GLY A 141 46.94 15.95 -12.08
C GLY A 141 46.89 15.71 -10.56
N THR A 142 46.59 16.78 -9.82
CA THR A 142 46.58 16.83 -8.35
C THR A 142 45.39 16.07 -7.76
N THR A 143 45.63 15.23 -6.75
CA THR A 143 44.55 14.59 -5.97
C THR A 143 44.02 15.55 -4.90
N THR A 144 42.70 15.75 -4.88
CA THR A 144 42.01 16.52 -3.85
C THR A 144 41.30 15.57 -2.88
N SER A 145 41.44 15.81 -1.58
CA SER A 145 40.72 15.08 -0.54
C SER A 145 39.59 15.92 0.02
N ILE A 146 38.41 15.32 0.13
CA ILE A 146 37.18 15.95 0.62
C ILE A 146 36.58 15.04 1.70
N ALA A 147 36.19 15.61 2.83
CA ALA A 147 35.42 14.90 3.85
C ALA A 147 33.93 15.20 3.64
N LEU A 148 33.15 14.16 3.33
CA LEU A 148 31.71 14.26 3.21
C LEU A 148 31.06 14.23 4.59
N GLN A 149 30.09 15.11 4.81
CA GLN A 149 29.24 15.07 6.00
C GLN A 149 28.04 14.14 5.77
N PRO A 150 27.58 13.40 6.79
CA PRO A 150 26.39 12.57 6.66
C PRO A 150 25.16 13.43 6.29
N GLY A 151 24.37 12.99 5.31
CA GLY A 151 23.09 13.63 4.98
C GLY A 151 23.19 14.94 4.17
N ILE A 152 24.36 15.27 3.61
CA ILE A 152 24.58 16.48 2.82
C ILE A 152 25.22 16.12 1.47
N ALA A 153 24.55 16.47 0.37
CA ALA A 153 25.13 16.39 -0.97
C ALA A 153 26.21 17.47 -1.13
N THR A 154 27.44 17.06 -1.43
CA THR A 154 28.60 17.95 -1.58
C THR A 154 28.97 18.06 -3.05
N ALA A 155 28.96 19.28 -3.59
CA ALA A 155 29.37 19.54 -4.96
C ALA A 155 30.90 19.67 -5.07
N PHE A 156 31.49 19.09 -6.10
CA PHE A 156 32.88 19.26 -6.49
C PHE A 156 32.96 19.71 -7.95
N ALA A 157 33.44 20.93 -8.17
CA ALA A 157 33.67 21.45 -9.51
C ALA A 157 34.99 20.89 -10.06
N ALA A 158 34.90 19.98 -11.03
CA ALA A 158 36.05 19.42 -11.73
C ALA A 158 36.54 20.33 -12.88
N GLY A 159 35.67 21.21 -13.39
CA GLY A 159 35.96 22.19 -14.44
C GLY A 159 36.04 21.60 -15.85
N ASP A 160 36.39 22.44 -16.83
CA ASP A 160 36.55 22.12 -18.26
C ASP A 160 37.83 21.31 -18.54
N LEU A 161 37.83 20.04 -18.09
CA LEU A 161 38.93 19.10 -18.29
C LEU A 161 38.51 17.99 -19.27
N ASN A 162 38.13 18.37 -20.49
CA ASN A 162 37.75 17.41 -21.53
C ASN A 162 38.94 16.53 -21.95
N GLY A 163 38.68 15.24 -22.21
CA GLY A 163 39.69 14.27 -22.63
C GLY A 163 40.42 13.53 -21.51
N VAL A 164 40.09 13.79 -20.23
CA VAL A 164 40.64 13.04 -19.08
C VAL A 164 39.58 12.26 -18.32
N VAL A 165 40.03 11.42 -17.38
CA VAL A 165 39.15 10.68 -16.46
C VAL A 165 39.21 11.30 -15.07
N GLY A 166 38.03 11.50 -14.46
CA GLY A 166 37.89 11.75 -13.04
C GLY A 166 37.82 10.44 -12.26
N HIS A 167 38.81 10.18 -11.39
CA HIS A 167 38.77 9.04 -10.48
C HIS A 167 38.31 9.47 -9.10
N ILE A 168 37.30 8.79 -8.58
CA ILE A 168 36.81 8.99 -7.22
C ILE A 168 37.10 7.70 -6.43
N ARG A 169 37.79 7.83 -5.30
CA ARG A 169 38.01 6.75 -4.34
C ARG A 169 37.57 7.21 -2.96
N ALA A 170 36.66 6.45 -2.35
CA ALA A 170 36.15 6.71 -1.01
C ALA A 170 36.51 5.57 -0.05
N ASP A 171 36.66 5.89 1.23
CA ASP A 171 36.87 4.90 2.30
C ASP A 171 35.56 4.23 2.79
N ALA A 172 34.41 4.78 2.40
CA ALA A 172 33.08 4.23 2.63
C ALA A 172 32.20 4.36 1.36
N PRO A 173 31.13 3.56 1.21
CA PRO A 173 30.21 3.67 0.09
C PRO A 173 29.55 5.05 0.01
N ILE A 174 29.67 5.69 -1.16
CA ILE A 174 29.05 6.97 -1.50
C ILE A 174 28.21 6.83 -2.75
N LEU A 175 27.32 7.79 -2.97
CA LEU A 175 26.60 8.00 -4.23
C LEU A 175 27.24 9.16 -4.99
N VAL A 176 27.26 9.06 -6.31
CA VAL A 176 27.84 10.05 -7.21
C VAL A 176 26.86 10.33 -8.35
N SER A 177 26.59 11.62 -8.60
CA SER A 177 25.95 12.09 -9.83
C SER A 177 26.89 13.07 -10.52
N HIS A 178 26.91 13.04 -11.85
CA HIS A 178 27.72 13.91 -12.68
C HIS A 178 26.81 14.81 -13.52
N ARG A 179 27.24 16.06 -13.70
CA ARG A 179 26.60 17.07 -14.54
C ARG A 179 27.67 17.84 -15.31
N THR A 180 27.38 18.22 -16.55
CA THR A 180 28.17 19.15 -17.35
C THR A 180 27.37 20.39 -17.74
N LEU A 181 28.07 21.52 -17.83
CA LEU A 181 27.51 22.79 -18.32
C LEU A 181 28.35 23.30 -19.49
N GLU A 182 27.75 23.56 -20.65
CA GLU A 182 28.47 24.14 -21.77
C GLU A 182 28.73 25.65 -21.57
N SER A 183 29.67 26.21 -22.35
CA SER A 183 29.92 27.65 -22.38
C SER A 183 28.69 28.52 -22.74
N SER A 184 27.65 27.92 -23.35
CA SER A 184 26.36 28.56 -23.62
C SER A 184 25.44 28.66 -22.38
N GLY A 185 25.83 28.05 -21.24
CA GLY A 185 25.03 28.00 -20.02
C GLY A 185 23.88 26.99 -20.08
N VAL A 186 23.92 26.07 -21.03
CA VAL A 186 22.97 24.96 -21.17
C VAL A 186 23.65 23.70 -20.66
N ASP A 187 22.92 22.86 -19.94
CA ASP A 187 23.44 21.59 -19.48
C ASP A 187 23.68 20.64 -20.68
N ALA A 188 24.70 19.80 -20.58
CA ALA A 188 25.20 19.04 -21.73
C ALA A 188 25.28 17.54 -21.55
N ASP A 189 25.26 17.04 -20.31
CA ASP A 189 25.29 15.65 -19.90
C ASP A 189 24.99 15.62 -18.40
N ALA A 190 23.97 14.89 -17.96
CA ALA A 190 23.71 14.68 -16.55
C ALA A 190 23.26 13.23 -16.31
N TYR A 191 23.95 12.50 -15.45
CA TYR A 191 23.64 11.09 -15.18
C TYR A 191 24.09 10.65 -13.78
N PRO A 192 23.43 9.64 -13.19
CA PRO A 192 23.96 8.95 -12.01
C PRO A 192 25.20 8.14 -12.39
N VAL A 193 26.25 8.18 -11.56
CA VAL A 193 27.51 7.48 -11.85
C VAL A 193 27.52 6.14 -11.09
N PRO A 194 27.36 4.99 -11.76
CA PRO A 194 27.46 3.69 -11.11
C PRO A 194 28.91 3.40 -10.70
N PRO A 195 29.13 2.54 -9.69
CA PRO A 195 30.47 2.11 -9.31
C PRO A 195 31.18 1.42 -10.47
N ALA A 196 32.49 1.63 -10.60
CA ALA A 196 33.28 0.97 -11.62
C ALA A 196 33.22 -0.57 -11.46
N ALA A 197 32.96 -1.29 -12.55
CA ALA A 197 32.78 -2.74 -12.58
C ALA A 197 33.66 -3.40 -13.64
N THR A 198 33.77 -4.73 -13.57
CA THR A 198 34.54 -5.54 -14.55
C THR A 198 33.64 -6.16 -15.62
N GLU A 199 32.33 -6.03 -15.48
CA GLU A 199 31.34 -6.55 -16.41
C GLU A 199 30.17 -5.57 -16.48
N LEU A 200 29.81 -5.13 -17.70
CA LEU A 200 28.88 -4.05 -17.94
C LEU A 200 28.04 -4.34 -19.20
N TRP A 201 26.77 -3.90 -19.18
CA TRP A 201 25.82 -4.00 -20.29
C TRP A 201 25.24 -2.63 -20.62
N GLY A 202 25.05 -2.38 -21.91
CA GLY A 202 24.47 -1.13 -22.38
C GLY A 202 24.33 -1.09 -23.89
N VAL A 203 23.74 0.00 -24.40
CA VAL A 203 23.52 0.23 -25.82
C VAL A 203 24.54 1.25 -26.31
N THR A 204 25.13 1.03 -27.49
CA THR A 204 26.05 2.01 -28.09
C THR A 204 25.30 3.27 -28.52
N ALA A 205 25.95 4.43 -28.36
CA ALA A 205 25.66 5.66 -29.09
C ALA A 205 26.86 6.05 -29.98
N ILE A 206 26.80 7.18 -30.71
CA ILE A 206 27.92 7.62 -31.56
C ILE A 206 29.25 7.69 -30.79
N PHE A 207 29.22 8.17 -29.55
CA PHE A 207 30.39 8.18 -28.68
C PHE A 207 30.15 7.21 -27.52
N THR A 208 30.87 6.10 -27.52
CA THR A 208 30.91 5.19 -26.36
C THR A 208 32.30 5.28 -25.73
N ASN A 209 32.36 5.77 -24.49
CA ASN A 209 33.58 6.11 -23.79
C ASN A 209 33.90 5.08 -22.70
N PHE A 210 35.13 4.56 -22.71
CA PHE A 210 35.60 3.56 -21.75
C PHE A 210 36.67 4.17 -20.83
N ALA A 211 36.35 4.31 -19.54
CA ALA A 211 37.24 4.89 -18.54
C ALA A 211 37.72 3.82 -17.54
N ALA A 212 39.04 3.69 -17.39
CA ALA A 212 39.64 2.70 -16.50
C ALA A 212 40.05 3.28 -15.15
N MET A 213 39.87 2.51 -14.07
CA MET A 213 40.37 2.88 -12.74
C MET A 213 41.89 2.70 -12.58
N GLN A 214 42.53 1.96 -13.50
CA GLN A 214 43.92 1.51 -13.43
C GLN A 214 44.57 1.44 -14.82
N ASP A 215 45.88 1.66 -14.86
CA ASP A 215 46.70 1.56 -16.07
C ASP A 215 46.73 0.13 -16.59
N ASN A 216 46.96 0.00 -17.90
CA ASN A 216 47.02 -1.28 -18.62
C ASN A 216 45.78 -2.16 -18.34
N THR A 217 44.58 -1.59 -18.47
CA THR A 217 43.32 -2.34 -18.31
C THR A 217 42.91 -2.89 -19.67
N THR A 218 42.73 -4.20 -19.76
CA THR A 218 42.28 -4.90 -20.97
C THR A 218 40.77 -4.97 -20.96
N VAL A 219 40.15 -4.41 -22.00
CA VAL A 219 38.70 -4.39 -22.19
C VAL A 219 38.35 -5.26 -23.39
N THR A 220 37.33 -6.09 -23.25
CA THR A 220 36.74 -6.88 -24.33
C THR A 220 35.28 -6.50 -24.49
N VAL A 221 34.88 -6.20 -25.72
CA VAL A 221 33.53 -5.80 -26.08
C VAL A 221 32.97 -6.84 -27.04
N ALA A 222 31.81 -7.41 -26.71
CA ALA A 222 31.00 -8.22 -27.61
C ALA A 222 29.71 -7.46 -27.97
N ASP A 223 29.31 -7.50 -29.24
CA ASP A 223 28.10 -6.82 -29.74
C ASP A 223 26.98 -7.79 -30.16
N SER A 224 25.76 -7.27 -30.29
CA SER A 224 24.59 -8.03 -30.74
C SER A 224 24.63 -8.46 -32.20
N ASN A 225 25.61 -7.97 -32.97
CA ASN A 225 25.85 -8.42 -34.34
C ASN A 225 26.75 -9.66 -34.38
N GLY A 226 27.27 -10.11 -33.23
CA GLY A 226 28.11 -11.29 -33.08
C GLY A 226 29.61 -11.02 -33.22
N ASN A 227 30.03 -9.75 -33.25
CA ASN A 227 31.45 -9.41 -33.26
C ASN A 227 31.99 -9.28 -31.83
N SER A 228 33.29 -9.52 -31.69
CA SER A 228 34.00 -9.24 -30.44
C SER A 228 35.37 -8.62 -30.74
N SER A 229 35.76 -7.64 -29.93
CA SER A 229 37.05 -6.96 -30.03
C SER A 229 37.63 -6.70 -28.65
N SER A 230 38.96 -6.64 -28.54
CA SER A 230 39.65 -6.30 -27.30
C SER A 230 40.66 -5.19 -27.54
N PHE A 231 40.81 -4.29 -26.56
CA PHE A 231 41.80 -3.21 -26.56
C PHE A 231 42.33 -2.96 -25.16
N VAL A 232 43.44 -2.22 -25.05
CA VAL A 232 44.09 -1.89 -23.78
C VAL A 232 44.01 -0.39 -23.53
N ILE A 233 43.44 0.00 -22.39
CA ILE A 233 43.52 1.36 -21.88
C ILE A 233 44.86 1.49 -21.14
N ALA A 234 45.85 2.08 -21.81
CA ALA A 234 47.22 2.14 -21.33
C ALA A 234 47.39 3.01 -20.08
N LEU A 235 46.68 4.15 -20.02
CA LEU A 235 46.75 5.12 -18.93
C LEU A 235 45.35 5.34 -18.36
N ALA A 236 45.15 5.09 -17.07
CA ALA A 236 43.88 5.27 -16.36
C ALA A 236 43.35 6.70 -16.43
N GLY A 237 44.25 7.68 -16.57
CA GLY A 237 43.90 9.10 -16.67
C GLY A 237 43.29 9.52 -18.01
N ASN A 238 43.30 8.63 -19.01
CA ASN A 238 42.67 8.83 -20.32
C ASN A 238 41.51 7.83 -20.49
N PHE A 239 40.52 8.17 -21.29
CA PHE A 239 39.50 7.23 -21.76
C PHE A 239 39.72 6.90 -23.24
N THR A 240 39.18 5.75 -23.67
CA THR A 240 39.13 5.39 -25.09
C THR A 240 37.72 5.62 -25.58
N THR A 241 37.54 6.40 -26.65
CA THR A 241 36.26 6.53 -27.35
C THR A 241 36.25 5.57 -28.52
N ASN A 242 35.25 4.71 -28.59
CA ASN A 242 35.00 3.93 -29.78
C ASN A 242 33.85 4.55 -30.56
N ASN A 243 34.07 4.79 -31.86
CA ASN A 243 33.05 5.26 -32.78
C ASN A 243 32.54 4.04 -33.54
N PHE A 244 31.47 3.44 -33.03
CA PHE A 244 30.78 2.35 -33.70
C PHE A 244 30.04 2.96 -34.89
N SER A 245 30.67 2.92 -36.06
CA SER A 245 30.44 3.74 -37.27
C SER A 245 29.09 3.62 -37.98
N GLU A 246 28.00 3.37 -37.26
CA GLU A 246 26.64 3.39 -37.81
C GLU A 246 25.99 4.74 -37.51
N SER A 247 25.22 5.28 -38.45
CA SER A 247 24.37 6.45 -38.20
C SER A 247 23.22 6.02 -37.29
N VAL A 248 23.45 6.08 -35.97
CA VAL A 248 22.55 5.51 -34.96
C VAL A 248 21.47 6.52 -34.58
N PHE A 249 20.52 6.76 -35.48
CA PHE A 249 19.36 7.58 -35.16
C PHE A 249 18.48 6.88 -34.11
N GLN A 250 18.08 7.61 -33.06
CA GLN A 250 17.00 7.24 -32.11
C GLN A 250 17.24 5.94 -31.34
N GLY A 251 18.41 5.82 -30.69
CA GLY A 251 18.72 4.72 -29.75
C GLY A 251 18.77 3.32 -30.35
N ASN A 252 18.77 3.18 -31.68
CA ASN A 252 18.83 1.88 -32.35
C ASN A 252 20.25 1.25 -32.38
N GLY A 253 21.16 1.63 -31.47
CA GLY A 253 22.52 1.10 -31.41
C GLY A 253 22.64 -0.37 -31.04
N MET A 254 23.84 -0.92 -31.21
CA MET A 254 24.10 -2.32 -30.86
C MET A 254 24.02 -2.51 -29.35
N ALA A 255 23.50 -3.66 -28.91
CA ALA A 255 23.63 -4.07 -27.53
C ALA A 255 25.06 -4.58 -27.30
N LEU A 256 25.69 -4.13 -26.21
CA LEU A 256 27.05 -4.50 -25.86
C LEU A 256 27.10 -5.28 -24.55
N HIS A 257 27.98 -6.29 -24.52
CA HIS A 257 28.51 -6.91 -23.32
C HIS A 257 29.99 -6.57 -23.21
N VAL A 258 30.35 -5.84 -22.15
CA VAL A 258 31.71 -5.35 -21.92
C VAL A 258 32.30 -6.08 -20.73
N THR A 259 33.46 -6.68 -20.90
CA THR A 259 34.24 -7.33 -19.83
C THR A 259 35.62 -6.70 -19.72
N ALA A 260 36.17 -6.60 -18.52
CA ALA A 260 37.49 -6.06 -18.27
C ALA A 260 38.23 -6.80 -17.16
N ASP A 261 39.56 -6.86 -17.23
CA ASP A 261 40.40 -7.47 -16.20
C ASP A 261 40.48 -6.62 -14.91
N LYS A 262 40.19 -5.31 -15.03
CA LYS A 262 40.17 -4.35 -13.92
C LYS A 262 38.92 -3.45 -14.02
N PRO A 263 38.46 -2.85 -12.91
CA PRO A 263 37.25 -2.03 -12.91
C PRO A 263 37.31 -0.86 -13.89
N ILE A 264 36.25 -0.72 -14.69
CA ILE A 264 36.01 0.35 -15.65
C ILE A 264 34.62 0.97 -15.44
N SER A 265 34.38 2.12 -16.06
CA SER A 265 33.05 2.63 -16.34
C SER A 265 32.89 2.84 -17.84
N VAL A 266 31.65 2.77 -18.32
CA VAL A 266 31.32 3.00 -19.73
C VAL A 266 30.11 3.92 -19.80
N THR A 267 30.23 4.98 -20.60
CA THR A 267 29.14 5.91 -20.93
C THR A 267 28.91 5.92 -22.43
N ALA A 268 27.64 6.06 -22.83
CA ALA A 268 27.24 6.28 -24.21
C ALA A 268 26.58 7.66 -24.31
N THR A 269 27.15 8.52 -25.15
CA THR A 269 26.69 9.89 -25.36
C THR A 269 26.03 10.00 -26.73
N ALA A 270 24.77 10.43 -26.74
CA ALA A 270 23.95 10.56 -27.94
C ALA A 270 24.41 11.71 -28.85
N ASP A 271 24.02 11.65 -30.12
CA ASP A 271 24.47 12.55 -31.18
C ASP A 271 23.34 13.16 -32.00
N LEU A 272 23.55 14.44 -32.30
CA LEU A 272 22.90 15.28 -33.31
C LEU A 272 21.55 15.94 -32.96
N ASP A 273 20.83 15.52 -31.92
CA ASP A 273 19.62 16.22 -31.42
C ASP A 273 19.46 16.20 -29.88
N GLY A 274 19.76 15.10 -29.20
CA GLY A 274 19.81 15.01 -27.72
C GLY A 274 21.16 15.40 -27.10
N ARG A 275 21.17 16.00 -25.89
CA ARG A 275 22.34 16.50 -25.15
C ARG A 275 22.61 15.68 -23.89
N GLU A 276 22.50 14.35 -23.93
CA GLU A 276 22.59 13.52 -22.71
C GLU A 276 23.41 12.22 -22.90
N SER A 277 23.74 11.58 -21.77
CA SER A 277 24.62 10.42 -21.69
C SER A 277 24.00 9.33 -20.83
N THR A 278 23.89 8.10 -21.36
CA THR A 278 23.51 6.91 -20.59
C THR A 278 24.75 6.18 -20.06
N VAL A 279 24.60 5.52 -18.93
CA VAL A 279 25.62 4.68 -18.31
C VAL A 279 25.35 3.21 -18.56
N PHE A 280 26.43 2.45 -18.75
CA PHE A 280 26.34 1.00 -18.75
C PHE A 280 26.25 0.50 -17.32
N LEU A 281 25.47 -0.56 -17.10
CA LEU A 281 25.20 -1.08 -15.77
C LEU A 281 25.81 -2.47 -15.58
N ASP A 282 26.22 -2.78 -14.35
CA ASP A 282 26.53 -4.16 -13.91
C ASP A 282 25.26 -5.01 -13.86
N ARG A 283 25.41 -6.34 -13.93
CA ARG A 283 24.32 -7.32 -13.96
C ARG A 283 23.39 -7.16 -12.77
N ALA A 284 23.92 -6.67 -11.65
CA ALA A 284 23.17 -6.43 -10.43
C ALA A 284 22.08 -5.36 -10.55
N GLN A 285 22.14 -4.53 -11.57
CA GLN A 285 21.21 -3.42 -11.78
C GLN A 285 20.18 -3.71 -12.88
N LEU A 286 20.27 -4.87 -13.51
CA LEU A 286 19.30 -5.34 -14.51
C LEU A 286 18.11 -5.96 -13.79
N ALA A 287 16.93 -5.84 -14.37
CA ALA A 287 15.69 -6.28 -13.75
C ALA A 287 14.74 -6.90 -14.79
N ASN A 288 13.66 -7.53 -14.33
CA ASN A 288 12.67 -8.16 -15.21
C ASN A 288 11.31 -7.43 -15.26
N ARG A 289 11.15 -6.35 -14.50
CA ARG A 289 9.99 -5.46 -14.53
C ARG A 289 10.44 -4.00 -14.54
N TYR A 290 9.90 -3.20 -15.45
CA TYR A 290 10.17 -1.77 -15.57
C TYR A 290 8.86 -0.99 -15.72
N GLY A 291 8.78 0.18 -15.10
CA GLY A 291 7.70 1.15 -15.28
C GLY A 291 8.24 2.34 -16.05
N ILE A 292 7.43 2.95 -16.91
CA ILE A 292 7.85 4.07 -17.77
C ILE A 292 7.28 5.37 -17.17
N PRO A 293 8.08 6.16 -16.43
CA PRO A 293 7.58 7.32 -15.68
C PRO A 293 7.28 8.53 -16.57
N LEU A 294 7.87 8.60 -17.77
CA LEU A 294 7.76 9.71 -18.72
C LEU A 294 7.28 9.20 -20.09
N ASP A 295 6.61 10.05 -20.86
CA ASP A 295 6.24 9.70 -22.24
C ASP A 295 7.55 9.44 -23.01
N ALA A 296 7.62 8.32 -23.72
CA ALA A 296 8.83 7.87 -24.38
C ALA A 296 8.66 7.76 -25.90
N GLU A 297 9.65 8.21 -26.67
CA GLU A 297 9.66 8.06 -28.12
C GLU A 297 10.03 6.62 -28.52
N TYR A 298 11.07 6.07 -27.89
CA TYR A 298 11.46 4.67 -28.00
C TYR A 298 11.98 4.09 -26.70
N ILE A 299 12.10 2.76 -26.68
CA ILE A 299 12.73 1.97 -25.62
C ILE A 299 13.77 1.04 -26.24
N SER A 300 14.98 1.04 -25.67
CA SER A 300 16.09 0.20 -26.07
C SER A 300 16.47 -0.77 -24.97
N ILE A 301 16.63 -2.04 -25.33
CA ILE A 301 16.78 -3.14 -24.35
C ILE A 301 17.94 -4.03 -24.72
N VAL A 302 18.80 -4.29 -23.75
CA VAL A 302 19.88 -5.28 -23.85
C VAL A 302 19.48 -6.52 -23.07
N CYS A 303 19.52 -7.67 -23.74
CA CYS A 303 19.19 -8.96 -23.18
C CYS A 303 20.49 -9.75 -23.04
N PRO A 304 21.00 -9.97 -21.81
CA PRO A 304 22.16 -10.83 -21.57
C PRO A 304 21.93 -12.27 -22.07
N GLU A 305 20.68 -12.70 -22.13
CA GLU A 305 20.29 -14.05 -22.53
C GLU A 305 19.45 -14.02 -23.84
N PRO A 306 19.88 -14.68 -24.93
CA PRO A 306 19.24 -14.56 -26.25
C PRO A 306 17.79 -15.03 -26.35
N ASP A 307 17.34 -15.94 -25.48
CA ASP A 307 15.97 -16.49 -25.42
C ASP A 307 15.03 -15.64 -24.55
N THR A 308 15.43 -14.42 -24.19
CA THR A 308 14.61 -13.49 -23.42
C THR A 308 13.38 -13.04 -24.24
N ARG A 309 12.20 -13.12 -23.63
CA ARG A 309 10.93 -12.61 -24.13
C ARG A 309 10.52 -11.39 -23.31
N ILE A 310 10.06 -10.36 -24.00
CA ILE A 310 9.69 -9.07 -23.43
C ILE A 310 8.28 -8.73 -23.86
N THR A 311 7.46 -8.32 -22.91
CA THR A 311 6.10 -7.81 -23.13
C THR A 311 6.05 -6.35 -22.71
N LEU A 312 5.75 -5.46 -23.65
CA LEU A 312 5.45 -4.06 -23.41
C LEU A 312 3.93 -3.87 -23.33
N ASN A 313 3.46 -3.35 -22.20
CA ASN A 313 2.07 -3.01 -21.96
C ASN A 313 1.91 -1.50 -22.04
N THR A 314 1.27 -1.02 -23.11
CA THR A 314 1.05 0.41 -23.33
C THR A 314 -0.37 0.79 -22.97
N ILE A 315 -0.54 1.86 -22.18
CA ILE A 315 -1.87 2.35 -21.78
C ILE A 315 -2.70 2.65 -23.04
N GLY A 316 -3.92 2.09 -23.10
CA GLY A 316 -4.85 2.28 -24.20
C GLY A 316 -4.53 1.50 -25.48
N ARG A 317 -3.56 0.55 -25.45
CA ARG A 317 -3.20 -0.31 -26.58
C ARG A 317 -3.06 -1.78 -26.15
N SER A 318 -3.15 -2.70 -27.10
CA SER A 318 -2.85 -4.12 -26.84
C SER A 318 -1.37 -4.32 -26.51
N ALA A 319 -1.09 -5.23 -25.59
CA ALA A 319 0.28 -5.61 -25.23
C ALA A 319 1.04 -6.17 -26.44
N ILE A 320 2.32 -5.80 -26.54
CA ILE A 320 3.22 -6.26 -27.61
C ILE A 320 4.29 -7.14 -26.97
N THR A 321 4.37 -8.40 -27.40
CA THR A 321 5.42 -9.34 -26.97
C THR A 321 6.42 -9.58 -28.10
N GLN A 322 7.71 -9.44 -27.81
CA GLN A 322 8.79 -9.78 -28.73
C GLN A 322 9.92 -10.56 -28.05
N SER A 323 10.59 -11.42 -28.80
CA SER A 323 11.83 -12.07 -28.39
C SER A 323 13.03 -11.18 -28.73
N CYS A 324 14.03 -11.15 -27.84
CA CYS A 324 15.28 -10.48 -28.14
C CYS A 324 15.96 -11.13 -29.35
N GLN A 325 16.51 -10.31 -30.23
CA GLN A 325 17.15 -10.73 -31.47
C GLN A 325 18.67 -10.67 -31.31
N SER A 326 19.37 -11.65 -31.88
CA SER A 326 20.83 -11.60 -32.05
C SER A 326 21.27 -12.42 -33.25
N THR A 327 22.35 -12.00 -33.93
CA THR A 327 23.05 -12.81 -34.93
C THR A 327 24.17 -13.67 -34.33
N GLY A 328 24.41 -13.60 -33.01
CA GLY A 328 25.39 -14.42 -32.27
C GLY A 328 24.96 -14.75 -30.83
N ASN A 329 25.56 -15.76 -30.20
CA ASN A 329 25.11 -16.22 -28.87
C ASN A 329 25.64 -15.39 -27.67
N LEU A 330 26.19 -14.19 -27.89
CA LEU A 330 26.90 -13.43 -26.83
C LEU A 330 26.03 -12.39 -26.12
N VAL A 331 25.20 -11.66 -26.85
CA VAL A 331 24.26 -10.65 -26.32
C VAL A 331 23.14 -10.43 -27.34
N ALA A 332 21.93 -10.13 -26.88
CA ALA A 332 20.77 -9.87 -27.74
C ALA A 332 20.14 -8.51 -27.45
N LYS A 333 19.32 -8.02 -28.39
CA LYS A 333 18.67 -6.71 -28.32
C LYS A 333 17.17 -6.83 -28.55
N ALA A 334 16.39 -5.98 -27.88
CA ALA A 334 15.03 -5.64 -28.28
C ALA A 334 14.88 -4.12 -28.37
N TYR A 335 13.95 -3.67 -29.21
CA TYR A 335 13.72 -2.26 -29.47
C TYR A 335 12.23 -2.02 -29.70
N PHE A 336 11.67 -1.00 -29.08
CA PHE A 336 10.29 -0.57 -29.29
C PHE A 336 10.31 0.89 -29.72
N HIS A 337 9.77 1.18 -30.90
CA HIS A 337 9.64 2.54 -31.43
C HIS A 337 8.28 2.68 -32.08
N THR A 338 7.75 3.91 -32.11
CA THR A 338 6.41 4.17 -32.67
C THR A 338 6.48 5.27 -33.73
N SER A 339 6.21 4.92 -34.98
CA SER A 339 6.14 5.90 -36.08
C SER A 339 4.81 6.69 -36.12
N GLN A 340 3.90 6.47 -35.16
CA GLN A 340 2.54 7.03 -35.20
C GLN A 340 2.05 7.65 -33.88
N SER A 341 2.58 7.30 -32.70
CA SER A 341 2.23 7.93 -31.40
C SER A 341 3.04 7.36 -30.23
N PRO A 342 3.55 8.21 -29.31
CA PRO A 342 4.53 7.84 -28.27
C PRO A 342 4.08 6.72 -27.33
N ILE A 343 5.05 6.15 -26.62
CA ILE A 343 4.84 5.19 -25.54
C ILE A 343 4.49 6.00 -24.28
N ASN A 344 3.20 6.05 -23.95
CA ASN A 344 2.69 6.93 -22.89
C ASN A 344 3.27 6.59 -21.51
N LYS A 345 3.53 7.61 -20.68
CA LYS A 345 3.88 7.44 -19.26
C LYS A 345 2.82 6.64 -18.51
N GLY A 346 3.28 5.74 -17.64
CA GLY A 346 2.46 4.71 -16.99
C GLY A 346 2.38 3.39 -17.77
N SER A 347 2.96 3.33 -18.98
CA SER A 347 3.24 2.04 -19.63
C SER A 347 4.27 1.25 -18.81
N TYR A 348 4.29 -0.07 -18.96
CA TYR A 348 5.23 -0.92 -18.24
C TYR A 348 5.69 -2.10 -19.08
N LEU A 349 6.85 -2.64 -18.70
CA LEU A 349 7.52 -3.72 -19.39
C LEU A 349 7.76 -4.86 -18.41
N GLU A 350 7.51 -6.08 -18.88
CA GLU A 350 7.86 -7.30 -18.17
C GLU A 350 8.66 -8.23 -19.07
N SER A 351 9.68 -8.86 -18.53
CA SER A 351 10.48 -9.88 -19.20
C SER A 351 10.56 -11.16 -18.36
N ASN A 352 10.85 -12.28 -19.01
CA ASN A 352 11.08 -13.55 -18.31
C ASN A 352 12.49 -13.67 -17.71
N LYS A 353 13.40 -12.74 -18.03
CA LYS A 353 14.81 -12.71 -17.59
C LYS A 353 15.26 -11.27 -17.37
N PRO A 354 16.23 -11.00 -16.47
CA PRO A 354 16.73 -9.65 -16.26
C PRO A 354 17.31 -9.03 -17.55
N VAL A 355 16.92 -7.80 -17.85
CA VAL A 355 17.37 -7.01 -19.01
C VAL A 355 17.91 -5.66 -18.55
N TYR A 356 18.69 -4.99 -19.39
CA TYR A 356 19.01 -3.57 -19.24
C TYR A 356 18.07 -2.75 -20.11
N MET A 357 17.61 -1.60 -19.64
CA MET A 357 16.66 -0.75 -20.36
C MET A 357 17.10 0.72 -20.32
N THR A 358 16.98 1.39 -21.46
CA THR A 358 16.96 2.85 -21.61
C THR A 358 15.73 3.26 -22.40
N PHE A 359 15.32 4.51 -22.27
CA PHE A 359 14.27 5.11 -23.08
C PHE A 359 14.62 6.56 -23.37
N GLU A 360 14.03 7.13 -24.42
CA GLU A 360 14.16 8.55 -24.74
C GLU A 360 12.90 9.29 -24.28
N ALA A 361 13.07 10.28 -23.42
CA ALA A 361 11.98 11.08 -22.88
C ALA A 361 11.48 12.07 -23.94
N LEU A 362 10.23 11.92 -24.36
CA LEU A 362 9.63 12.71 -25.45
C LEU A 362 9.65 14.22 -25.19
N ALA A 363 9.56 14.64 -23.92
CA ALA A 363 9.45 16.04 -23.55
C ALA A 363 10.76 16.82 -23.66
N THR A 364 11.89 16.13 -23.44
CA THR A 364 13.21 16.75 -23.34
C THR A 364 14.15 16.31 -24.46
N ASP A 365 13.83 15.19 -25.12
CA ASP A 365 14.69 14.51 -26.10
C ASP A 365 15.91 13.84 -25.44
N ASP A 366 15.81 13.51 -24.14
CA ASP A 366 16.91 12.94 -23.34
C ASP A 366 16.83 11.41 -23.31
N GLU A 367 17.93 10.73 -23.64
CA GLU A 367 18.06 9.31 -23.29
C GLU A 367 18.36 9.11 -21.81
N GLN A 368 17.47 8.38 -21.13
CA GLN A 368 17.56 8.13 -19.71
C GLN A 368 17.80 6.65 -19.41
N ASN A 369 18.64 6.40 -18.40
CA ASN A 369 18.69 5.09 -17.77
C ASN A 369 17.43 4.87 -16.93
N ILE A 370 17.03 3.61 -16.78
CA ILE A 370 15.97 3.26 -15.84
C ILE A 370 16.31 2.00 -15.07
N THR A 371 15.97 2.00 -13.78
CA THR A 371 16.08 0.84 -12.89
C THR A 371 14.73 0.14 -12.78
N GLY A 372 14.74 -1.18 -12.60
CA GLY A 372 13.53 -1.99 -12.51
C GLY A 372 13.48 -2.82 -11.23
N SER A 373 12.54 -3.77 -11.18
CA SER A 373 12.44 -4.75 -10.10
C SER A 373 12.38 -6.18 -10.62
N ASP A 374 12.71 -7.14 -9.76
CA ASP A 374 12.51 -8.55 -10.05
C ASP A 374 11.09 -9.01 -9.64
N ARG A 375 10.54 -9.99 -10.36
CA ARG A 375 9.38 -10.78 -9.92
C ARG A 375 9.74 -11.60 -8.67
N GLU A 376 8.78 -11.76 -7.75
CA GLU A 376 8.94 -12.70 -6.63
C GLU A 376 9.23 -14.10 -7.20
N SER A 377 10.41 -14.60 -6.85
CA SER A 377 10.99 -15.81 -7.42
C SER A 377 11.61 -16.64 -6.30
N TYR A 378 11.53 -17.96 -6.45
CA TYR A 378 12.13 -18.92 -5.55
C TYR A 378 13.22 -19.69 -6.29
N TYR A 379 14.33 -19.97 -5.61
CA TYR A 379 15.50 -20.63 -6.17
C TYR A 379 15.69 -21.98 -5.49
N LEU A 380 15.76 -23.05 -6.27
CA LEU A 380 16.13 -24.38 -5.77
C LEU A 380 17.65 -24.43 -5.62
N LEU A 381 18.16 -24.27 -4.40
CA LEU A 381 19.60 -24.34 -4.13
C LEU A 381 20.03 -25.74 -3.69
N SER A 382 19.19 -26.43 -2.93
CA SER A 382 19.39 -27.81 -2.51
C SER A 382 19.15 -28.79 -3.66
N ASP A 383 19.93 -29.86 -3.75
CA ASP A 383 19.68 -31.00 -4.64
C ASP A 383 18.72 -32.05 -4.06
N ASN A 384 18.31 -31.92 -2.80
CA ASN A 384 17.34 -32.83 -2.15
C ASN A 384 15.94 -32.75 -2.79
N PHE A 385 15.60 -31.62 -3.41
CA PHE A 385 14.37 -31.47 -4.19
C PHE A 385 14.30 -32.34 -5.45
N SER A 386 15.40 -32.97 -5.88
CA SER A 386 15.46 -33.73 -7.13
C SER A 386 14.67 -35.04 -7.11
N SER A 387 14.24 -35.51 -5.93
CA SER A 387 13.62 -36.83 -5.74
C SER A 387 12.09 -36.80 -5.58
N SER A 388 11.48 -35.65 -5.28
CA SER A 388 10.02 -35.52 -5.01
C SER A 388 9.35 -34.34 -5.73
N PRO A 389 8.07 -34.46 -6.12
CA PRO A 389 7.30 -33.36 -6.70
C PRO A 389 7.12 -32.20 -5.72
N LEU A 390 7.17 -30.96 -6.23
CA LEU A 390 6.77 -29.78 -5.45
C LEU A 390 5.27 -29.59 -5.55
N GLN A 391 4.61 -29.44 -4.41
CA GLN A 391 3.21 -29.04 -4.33
C GLN A 391 3.13 -27.52 -4.33
N LEU A 392 2.25 -26.96 -5.15
CA LEU A 392 2.01 -25.53 -5.29
C LEU A 392 0.58 -25.19 -4.95
N MET A 393 0.34 -24.03 -4.36
CA MET A 393 -0.98 -23.47 -4.12
C MET A 393 -0.97 -21.98 -4.44
N SER A 394 -1.90 -21.51 -5.27
CA SER A 394 -2.02 -20.07 -5.50
C SER A 394 -2.77 -19.39 -4.35
N LEU A 395 -2.35 -18.18 -3.99
CA LEU A 395 -3.08 -17.29 -3.09
C LEU A 395 -3.87 -16.20 -3.83
N ASP A 396 -3.67 -16.11 -5.15
CA ASP A 396 -4.32 -15.12 -6.03
C ASP A 396 -5.00 -15.80 -7.22
N ASN A 397 -5.95 -15.11 -7.86
CA ASN A 397 -6.61 -15.59 -9.07
C ASN A 397 -5.73 -15.40 -10.31
N ASN A 398 -5.88 -16.30 -11.31
CA ASN A 398 -5.12 -16.26 -12.56
C ASN A 398 -3.59 -16.17 -12.40
N ASN A 399 -3.04 -16.77 -11.35
CA ASN A 399 -1.62 -16.74 -11.06
C ASN A 399 -0.85 -17.63 -12.05
N GLN A 400 0.04 -17.05 -12.84
CA GLN A 400 0.88 -17.75 -13.79
C GLN A 400 2.22 -18.10 -13.15
N ILE A 401 2.42 -19.37 -12.85
CA ILE A 401 3.65 -19.91 -12.26
C ILE A 401 4.51 -20.52 -13.38
N VAL A 402 5.78 -20.11 -13.44
CA VAL A 402 6.74 -20.51 -14.47
C VAL A 402 7.96 -21.16 -13.83
N THR A 403 8.31 -22.36 -14.30
CA THR A 403 9.50 -23.12 -13.86
C THR A 403 9.92 -24.15 -14.91
N GLY A 404 11.22 -24.32 -15.14
CA GLY A 404 11.74 -25.36 -16.04
C GLY A 404 11.17 -25.34 -17.47
N GLY A 405 10.74 -24.17 -17.96
CA GLY A 405 10.08 -24.02 -19.27
C GLY A 405 8.59 -24.41 -19.30
N THR A 406 8.00 -24.76 -18.16
CA THR A 406 6.57 -25.05 -17.99
C THR A 406 5.89 -23.82 -17.39
N GLU A 407 4.70 -23.50 -17.90
CA GLU A 407 3.84 -22.42 -17.42
C GLU A 407 2.50 -23.00 -16.99
N ILE A 408 2.04 -22.64 -15.78
CA ILE A 408 0.82 -23.15 -15.17
C ILE A 408 0.00 -21.96 -14.67
N THR A 409 -1.29 -21.94 -14.97
CA THR A 409 -2.22 -20.93 -14.44
C THR A 409 -3.10 -21.55 -13.36
N LEU A 410 -3.10 -20.95 -12.16
CA LEU A 410 -3.90 -21.38 -11.02
C LEU A 410 -4.78 -20.23 -10.51
N ASN A 411 -6.01 -20.54 -10.12
CA ASN A 411 -6.87 -19.61 -9.38
C ASN A 411 -6.60 -19.67 -7.88
N LYS A 412 -7.14 -18.69 -7.12
CA LYS A 412 -6.94 -18.60 -5.67
C LYS A 412 -7.35 -19.90 -4.99
N TYR A 413 -6.46 -20.41 -4.14
CA TYR A 413 -6.56 -21.66 -3.40
C TYR A 413 -6.61 -22.94 -4.24
N GLN A 414 -6.38 -22.83 -5.55
CA GLN A 414 -6.16 -23.99 -6.40
C GLN A 414 -4.74 -24.53 -6.18
N THR A 415 -4.65 -25.85 -6.04
CA THR A 415 -3.39 -26.57 -5.89
C THR A 415 -3.00 -27.31 -7.16
N THR A 416 -1.71 -27.57 -7.33
CA THR A 416 -1.17 -28.45 -8.37
C THR A 416 0.18 -29.03 -7.93
N SER A 417 0.66 -30.05 -8.62
CA SER A 417 1.98 -30.62 -8.40
C SER A 417 2.84 -30.43 -9.64
N ILE A 418 4.11 -30.07 -9.46
CA ILE A 418 5.10 -30.01 -10.53
C ILE A 418 6.19 -31.05 -10.29
N SER A 419 6.74 -31.61 -11.37
CA SER A 419 7.91 -32.48 -11.28
C SER A 419 9.08 -31.76 -10.63
N ALA A 420 9.85 -32.48 -9.81
CA ALA A 420 11.10 -32.03 -9.20
C ALA A 420 11.97 -31.22 -10.20
N PRO A 421 12.11 -29.90 -10.01
CA PRO A 421 13.01 -29.10 -10.83
C PRO A 421 14.47 -29.46 -10.51
N SER A 422 15.38 -29.28 -11.48
CA SER A 422 16.81 -29.48 -11.22
C SER A 422 17.35 -28.40 -10.28
N GLN A 423 18.39 -28.72 -9.50
CA GLN A 423 19.15 -27.73 -8.72
C GLN A 423 19.54 -26.52 -9.60
N GLY A 424 19.37 -25.32 -9.06
CA GLY A 424 19.55 -24.04 -9.74
C GLY A 424 18.32 -23.53 -10.51
N SER A 425 17.22 -24.28 -10.55
CA SER A 425 15.98 -23.82 -11.19
C SER A 425 15.34 -22.65 -10.44
N ILE A 426 14.68 -21.78 -11.21
CA ILE A 426 13.91 -20.65 -10.72
C ILE A 426 12.42 -20.96 -10.88
N ILE A 427 11.65 -20.75 -9.82
CA ILE A 427 10.19 -20.79 -9.82
C ILE A 427 9.71 -19.35 -9.64
N SER A 428 9.03 -18.80 -10.64
CA SER A 428 8.52 -17.41 -10.60
C SER A 428 7.02 -17.38 -10.82
N ALA A 429 6.34 -16.37 -10.29
CA ALA A 429 4.89 -16.23 -10.40
C ALA A 429 4.46 -14.79 -10.70
N THR A 430 3.24 -14.59 -11.23
CA THR A 430 2.66 -13.25 -11.44
C THR A 430 1.97 -12.70 -10.19
N GLY A 431 1.53 -13.59 -9.29
CA GLY A 431 0.93 -13.29 -7.99
C GLY A 431 1.46 -14.23 -6.88
N ALA A 432 0.93 -14.06 -5.68
CA ALA A 432 1.33 -14.80 -4.49
C ALA A 432 0.96 -16.29 -4.57
N PHE A 433 1.85 -17.14 -4.08
CA PHE A 433 1.67 -18.57 -4.02
C PHE A 433 2.46 -19.16 -2.86
N THR A 434 2.07 -20.35 -2.41
CA THR A 434 2.84 -21.16 -1.47
C THR A 434 3.28 -22.45 -2.13
N MET A 435 4.32 -23.06 -1.58
CA MET A 435 4.87 -24.32 -2.06
C MET A 435 5.32 -25.19 -0.89
N GLY A 436 5.38 -26.49 -1.10
CA GLY A 436 5.89 -27.46 -0.13
C GLY A 436 6.34 -28.75 -0.81
N SER A 437 7.12 -29.54 -0.08
CA SER A 437 7.62 -30.84 -0.53
C SER A 437 7.20 -31.92 0.45
N GLU A 438 6.86 -33.11 -0.06
CA GLU A 438 6.67 -34.32 0.74
C GLU A 438 7.98 -35.14 0.85
N ALA A 439 9.13 -34.59 0.42
CA ALA A 439 10.43 -35.22 0.62
C ALA A 439 10.95 -35.03 2.05
N ASP A 440 11.42 -36.14 2.61
CA ASP A 440 12.19 -36.25 3.86
C ASP A 440 13.37 -35.26 3.86
N ALA A 441 13.49 -34.44 4.92
CA ALA A 441 14.54 -33.45 5.16
C ALA A 441 14.62 -32.27 4.17
N THR A 442 13.50 -31.83 3.55
CA THR A 442 13.49 -30.63 2.67
C THR A 442 12.38 -29.62 3.01
N ASP A 443 12.76 -28.44 3.51
CA ASP A 443 11.79 -27.41 3.90
C ASP A 443 11.20 -26.66 2.71
N LEU A 444 11.97 -25.76 2.09
CA LEU A 444 11.48 -24.82 1.08
C LEU A 444 12.58 -24.35 0.12
N PRO A 445 12.26 -24.15 -1.17
CA PRO A 445 13.06 -23.32 -2.05
C PRO A 445 13.32 -21.92 -1.47
N VAL A 446 14.49 -21.35 -1.77
CA VAL A 446 14.91 -20.08 -1.16
C VAL A 446 14.22 -18.90 -1.86
N PRO A 447 13.41 -18.08 -1.18
CA PRO A 447 12.79 -16.92 -1.81
C PRO A 447 13.84 -15.84 -2.12
N VAL A 448 13.66 -15.11 -3.22
CA VAL A 448 14.55 -13.99 -3.58
C VAL A 448 14.56 -12.89 -2.52
N SER A 449 13.50 -12.78 -1.71
CA SER A 449 13.44 -11.86 -0.56
C SER A 449 14.47 -12.17 0.53
N PHE A 450 15.03 -13.38 0.58
CA PHE A 450 16.11 -13.75 1.49
C PHE A 450 17.51 -13.37 0.95
N ALA A 451 17.58 -12.66 -0.19
CA ALA A 451 18.84 -12.15 -0.71
C ALA A 451 19.50 -11.20 0.30
N GLY A 452 20.69 -11.57 0.77
CA GLY A 452 21.39 -10.84 1.81
C GLY A 452 22.91 -10.93 1.66
N THR A 453 23.62 -10.19 2.50
CA THR A 453 25.10 -10.16 2.50
C THR A 453 25.72 -10.72 3.77
N GLN A 454 24.91 -11.05 4.77
CA GLN A 454 25.34 -11.51 6.08
C GLN A 454 24.43 -12.63 6.58
N PHE A 455 25.00 -13.80 6.82
CA PHE A 455 24.28 -14.97 7.30
C PHE A 455 25.05 -15.62 8.45
N ALA A 456 24.31 -16.05 9.47
CA ALA A 456 24.81 -16.85 10.57
C ALA A 456 24.06 -18.19 10.59
N ILE A 457 24.79 -19.29 10.76
CA ILE A 457 24.26 -20.66 10.72
C ILE A 457 24.77 -21.39 11.97
N PRO A 458 23.92 -21.75 12.94
CA PRO A 458 24.34 -22.58 14.07
C PRO A 458 24.57 -24.04 13.61
N HIS A 459 25.76 -24.58 13.89
CA HIS A 459 26.09 -25.97 13.57
C HIS A 459 25.80 -26.91 14.74
N GLN A 460 24.68 -27.61 14.69
CA GLN A 460 24.25 -28.42 15.83
C GLN A 460 24.77 -29.85 15.79
N ARG A 461 24.55 -30.56 14.69
CA ARG A 461 24.83 -32.00 14.52
C ARG A 461 25.29 -32.29 13.10
N GLY A 462 26.07 -33.35 12.91
CA GLY A 462 26.40 -33.88 11.59
C GLY A 462 27.32 -32.99 10.74
N SER A 463 27.46 -33.35 9.47
CA SER A 463 28.27 -32.63 8.50
C SER A 463 27.45 -31.57 7.78
N HIS A 464 27.92 -30.33 7.77
CA HIS A 464 27.18 -29.21 7.19
C HIS A 464 27.67 -28.82 5.79
N THR A 465 26.72 -28.51 4.90
CA THR A 465 26.96 -27.98 3.57
C THR A 465 26.14 -26.71 3.36
N TYR A 466 26.73 -25.67 2.76
CA TYR A 466 26.00 -24.47 2.35
C TYR A 466 25.90 -24.43 0.83
N PHE A 467 24.72 -24.16 0.30
CA PHE A 467 24.53 -23.92 -1.13
C PHE A 467 24.39 -22.42 -1.34
N LEU A 468 25.36 -21.87 -2.06
CA LEU A 468 25.50 -20.42 -2.26
C LEU A 468 25.15 -20.08 -3.69
N TYR A 469 24.26 -19.10 -3.86
CA TYR A 469 23.87 -18.63 -5.19
C TYR A 469 24.07 -17.13 -5.31
N GLY A 470 24.90 -16.74 -6.28
CA GLY A 470 25.11 -15.34 -6.62
C GLY A 470 24.04 -14.86 -7.58
N LEU A 471 23.21 -13.92 -7.14
CA LEU A 471 22.18 -13.31 -7.99
C LEU A 471 22.78 -12.43 -9.10
N HIS A 472 24.00 -11.89 -8.88
CA HIS A 472 24.50 -10.79 -9.69
C HIS A 472 26.00 -10.84 -10.00
N GLY A 473 26.36 -11.18 -11.24
CA GLY A 473 27.75 -11.18 -11.68
C GLY A 473 28.62 -12.14 -10.85
N THR A 474 29.94 -12.01 -10.96
CA THR A 474 30.87 -12.76 -10.11
C THR A 474 30.87 -12.21 -8.68
N THR A 475 30.48 -13.03 -7.70
CA THR A 475 30.36 -12.63 -6.28
C THR A 475 31.46 -13.24 -5.43
N ARG A 476 32.09 -12.43 -4.57
CA ARG A 476 33.11 -12.88 -3.61
C ARG A 476 32.47 -13.07 -2.24
N VAL A 477 32.66 -14.26 -1.68
CA VAL A 477 32.11 -14.69 -0.41
C VAL A 477 33.23 -15.07 0.53
N SER A 478 33.16 -14.60 1.77
CA SER A 478 34.02 -14.95 2.88
C SER A 478 33.23 -15.81 3.85
N ILE A 479 33.68 -17.04 4.08
CA ILE A 479 33.02 -18.00 4.96
C ILE A 479 33.96 -18.30 6.14
N ARG A 480 33.46 -18.18 7.37
CA ARG A 480 34.18 -18.52 8.60
C ARG A 480 33.39 -19.54 9.39
N THR A 481 34.00 -20.67 9.72
CA THR A 481 33.42 -21.68 10.61
C THR A 481 34.14 -21.67 11.95
N GLY A 482 33.44 -21.25 13.01
CA GLY A 482 34.03 -21.07 14.33
C GLY A 482 35.16 -20.04 14.38
N ALA A 483 36.29 -20.44 14.97
CA ALA A 483 37.51 -19.62 15.09
C ALA A 483 38.48 -19.78 13.90
N SER A 484 38.11 -20.53 12.87
CA SER A 484 38.95 -20.79 11.70
C SER A 484 39.19 -19.53 10.86
N ALA A 485 40.29 -19.55 10.07
CA ALA A 485 40.53 -18.52 9.08
C ALA A 485 39.41 -18.48 8.03
N ALA A 486 39.13 -17.29 7.49
CA ALA A 486 38.11 -17.14 6.46
C ALA A 486 38.53 -17.86 5.17
N THR A 487 37.62 -18.68 4.64
CA THR A 487 37.73 -19.24 3.29
C THR A 487 37.07 -18.29 2.31
N LEU A 488 37.78 -17.93 1.24
CA LEU A 488 37.25 -17.09 0.16
C LEU A 488 36.72 -17.97 -0.96
N VAL A 489 35.45 -17.81 -1.28
CA VAL A 489 34.73 -18.49 -2.37
C VAL A 489 34.33 -17.46 -3.42
N THR A 490 34.45 -17.81 -4.70
CA THR A 490 33.99 -16.96 -5.81
C THR A 490 32.83 -17.65 -6.50
N LEU A 491 31.64 -17.06 -6.41
CA LEU A 491 30.43 -17.56 -7.05
C LEU A 491 30.36 -17.07 -8.49
N GLN A 492 30.04 -17.98 -9.41
CA GLN A 492 29.76 -17.64 -10.80
C GLN A 492 28.26 -17.30 -10.96
N PRO A 493 27.90 -16.38 -11.88
CA PRO A 493 26.50 -16.05 -12.14
C PRO A 493 25.72 -17.29 -12.55
N GLY A 494 24.53 -17.49 -11.97
CA GLY A 494 23.63 -18.58 -12.36
C GLY A 494 24.04 -19.97 -11.89
N VAL A 495 25.09 -20.10 -11.07
CA VAL A 495 25.63 -21.38 -10.61
C VAL A 495 25.48 -21.51 -9.10
N VAL A 496 24.79 -22.57 -8.67
CA VAL A 496 24.79 -22.99 -7.26
C VAL A 496 26.18 -23.53 -6.91
N THR A 497 26.82 -22.95 -5.90
CA THR A 497 28.15 -23.36 -5.44
C THR A 497 28.05 -23.99 -4.05
N PRO A 498 28.28 -25.31 -3.90
CA PRO A 498 28.30 -25.96 -2.61
C PRO A 498 29.59 -25.64 -1.85
N PHE A 499 29.48 -25.42 -0.55
CA PHE A 499 30.59 -25.29 0.39
C PHE A 499 30.43 -26.30 1.52
N VAL A 500 31.30 -27.30 1.57
CA VAL A 500 31.30 -28.32 2.62
C VAL A 500 32.05 -27.78 3.84
N ALA A 501 31.32 -27.46 4.91
CA ALA A 501 31.89 -27.04 6.18
C ALA A 501 32.41 -28.23 7.01
N GLY A 502 31.84 -29.42 6.80
CA GLY A 502 32.19 -30.65 7.52
C GLY A 502 31.48 -30.77 8.87
N ASP A 503 31.88 -31.78 9.66
CA ASP A 503 31.35 -32.05 10.99
C ASP A 503 31.95 -31.09 12.03
N LEU A 504 31.26 -29.96 12.23
CA LEU A 504 31.70 -28.84 13.05
C LEU A 504 30.63 -28.46 14.08
N ASN A 505 30.23 -29.41 14.92
CA ASN A 505 29.20 -29.21 15.93
C ASN A 505 29.65 -28.22 17.02
N GLY A 506 28.75 -27.33 17.45
CA GLY A 506 28.98 -26.35 18.52
C GLY A 506 29.59 -25.02 18.05
N VAL A 507 29.79 -24.80 16.75
CA VAL A 507 30.29 -23.53 16.20
C VAL A 507 29.29 -22.83 15.28
N VAL A 508 29.59 -21.59 14.89
CA VAL A 508 28.77 -20.82 13.93
C VAL A 508 29.47 -20.74 12.58
N GLY A 509 28.72 -21.04 11.53
CA GLY A 509 29.02 -20.66 10.15
C GLY A 509 28.65 -19.20 9.91
N ARG A 510 29.62 -18.36 9.57
CA ARG A 510 29.40 -16.94 9.25
C ARG A 510 29.76 -16.69 7.80
N ILE A 511 28.79 -16.22 7.04
CA ILE A 511 28.94 -15.92 5.61
C ILE A 511 28.82 -14.40 5.43
N GLN A 512 29.81 -13.82 4.76
CA GLN A 512 29.81 -12.42 4.35
C GLN A 512 30.11 -12.32 2.87
N SER A 513 29.28 -11.62 2.10
CA SER A 513 29.48 -11.42 0.67
C SER A 513 29.56 -9.94 0.32
N ASN A 514 30.20 -9.63 -0.82
CA ASN A 514 30.27 -8.26 -1.34
C ASN A 514 29.04 -7.84 -2.16
N LYS A 515 28.16 -8.81 -2.51
CA LYS A 515 26.90 -8.62 -3.23
C LYS A 515 25.84 -9.54 -2.61
N PRO A 516 24.53 -9.22 -2.69
CA PRO A 516 23.48 -10.11 -2.23
C PRO A 516 23.60 -11.52 -2.82
N ILE A 517 23.46 -12.51 -1.96
CA ILE A 517 23.44 -13.94 -2.31
C ILE A 517 22.23 -14.60 -1.66
N LEU A 518 21.84 -15.75 -2.19
CA LEU A 518 20.93 -16.67 -1.53
C LEU A 518 21.74 -17.81 -0.90
N VAL A 519 21.26 -18.30 0.25
CA VAL A 519 21.90 -19.36 1.01
C VAL A 519 20.85 -20.38 1.44
N SER A 520 21.08 -21.66 1.15
CA SER A 520 20.45 -22.75 1.88
C SER A 520 21.50 -23.52 2.66
N HIS A 521 21.06 -24.13 3.76
CA HIS A 521 21.91 -24.96 4.62
C HIS A 521 21.38 -26.38 4.58
N GLU A 522 22.30 -27.34 4.47
CA GLU A 522 22.02 -28.77 4.59
C GLU A 522 22.91 -29.41 5.63
N THR A 523 22.39 -30.46 6.27
CA THR A 523 23.09 -31.28 7.24
C THR A 523 22.93 -32.76 6.91
N LEU A 524 24.04 -33.50 6.95
CA LEU A 524 24.10 -34.95 6.77
C LEU A 524 24.52 -35.62 8.09
N LEU A 525 23.75 -36.62 8.55
CA LEU A 525 24.11 -37.41 9.73
C LEU A 525 25.18 -38.47 9.41
N ASP A 526 25.86 -38.95 10.45
CA ASP A 526 26.83 -40.07 10.34
C ASP A 526 26.20 -41.37 9.80
N SER A 527 24.88 -41.50 9.88
CA SER A 527 24.11 -42.60 9.29
C SER A 527 24.02 -42.53 7.76
N GLY A 528 24.38 -41.40 7.15
CA GLY A 528 24.17 -41.12 5.73
C GLY A 528 22.74 -40.75 5.35
N ALA A 529 21.86 -40.54 6.34
CA ALA A 529 20.56 -39.92 6.15
C ALA A 529 20.73 -38.39 6.14
N ASP A 530 20.00 -37.71 5.25
CA ASP A 530 19.83 -36.26 5.33
C ASP A 530 19.14 -35.92 6.66
N ALA A 531 19.63 -34.86 7.31
CA ALA A 531 19.16 -34.45 8.63
C ALA A 531 18.29 -33.20 8.54
N ASP A 532 18.80 -32.12 7.94
CA ASP A 532 18.15 -30.81 7.98
C ASP A 532 18.43 -30.07 6.67
N ALA A 533 17.41 -29.55 5.98
CA ALA A 533 17.62 -28.62 4.87
C ALA A 533 16.63 -27.44 4.88
N TYR A 534 17.13 -26.24 5.17
CA TYR A 534 16.30 -25.04 5.29
C TYR A 534 16.87 -23.83 4.53
N PRO A 535 15.99 -22.93 4.04
CA PRO A 535 16.42 -21.65 3.51
C PRO A 535 16.98 -20.78 4.65
N VAL A 536 18.18 -20.22 4.47
CA VAL A 536 18.83 -19.42 5.52
C VAL A 536 18.45 -17.94 5.32
N PRO A 537 17.59 -17.35 6.17
CA PRO A 537 17.31 -15.92 6.10
C PRO A 537 18.56 -15.09 6.47
N PRO A 538 18.68 -13.85 5.99
CA PRO A 538 19.72 -12.93 6.43
C PRO A 538 19.69 -12.73 7.95
N ALA A 539 20.86 -12.56 8.56
CA ALA A 539 20.95 -12.29 9.99
C ALA A 539 20.25 -10.95 10.34
N GLY A 540 19.42 -10.96 11.39
CA GLY A 540 18.59 -9.83 11.81
C GLY A 540 18.79 -9.45 13.28
N THR A 541 18.19 -8.34 13.71
CA THR A 541 18.24 -7.85 15.10
C THR A 541 16.93 -8.00 15.85
N GLU A 542 15.85 -8.35 15.15
CA GLU A 542 14.53 -8.58 15.72
C GLU A 542 13.87 -9.73 14.97
N LEU A 543 13.58 -10.82 15.68
CA LEU A 543 13.18 -12.11 15.08
C LEU A 543 12.01 -12.73 15.87
N TRP A 544 11.14 -13.43 15.15
CA TRP A 544 10.01 -14.17 15.70
C TRP A 544 10.08 -15.62 15.25
N GLY A 545 9.71 -16.51 16.16
CA GLY A 545 9.66 -17.93 15.89
C GLY A 545 9.12 -18.69 17.07
N MET A 546 8.92 -19.99 16.88
CA MET A 546 8.46 -20.89 17.92
C MET A 546 9.65 -21.68 18.45
N THR A 547 9.74 -21.86 19.77
CA THR A 547 10.74 -22.77 20.35
C THR A 547 10.30 -24.22 20.19
N SER A 548 11.27 -25.10 20.00
CA SER A 548 11.16 -26.55 20.25
C SER A 548 12.14 -26.94 21.36
N ILE A 549 12.61 -28.19 21.42
CA ILE A 549 13.54 -28.69 22.45
C ILE A 549 14.82 -27.85 22.50
N PHE A 550 15.39 -27.52 21.33
CA PHE A 550 16.62 -26.74 21.23
C PHE A 550 16.39 -25.47 20.41
N THR A 551 16.54 -24.31 21.04
CA THR A 551 16.63 -23.02 20.33
C THR A 551 18.08 -22.54 20.33
N ASN A 552 18.63 -22.30 19.15
CA ASN A 552 20.03 -21.96 18.94
C ASN A 552 20.18 -20.50 18.50
N PHE A 553 21.05 -19.75 19.18
CA PHE A 553 21.31 -18.33 18.91
C PHE A 553 22.74 -18.14 18.39
N ALA A 554 22.87 -17.73 17.12
CA ALA A 554 24.14 -17.53 16.44
C ALA A 554 24.37 -16.04 16.14
N ALA A 555 25.51 -15.49 16.56
CA ALA A 555 25.84 -14.08 16.34
C ALA A 555 26.83 -13.88 15.20
N MET A 556 26.67 -12.79 14.44
CA MET A 556 27.67 -12.36 13.45
C MET A 556 28.92 -11.76 14.11
N GLN A 557 28.77 -11.18 15.30
CA GLN A 557 29.80 -10.39 15.99
C GLN A 557 29.95 -10.76 17.46
N ASP A 558 31.18 -10.63 17.98
CA ASP A 558 31.48 -10.89 19.38
C ASP A 558 30.74 -9.89 20.29
N ASN A 559 30.49 -10.32 21.53
CA ASN A 559 29.78 -9.56 22.56
C ASN A 559 28.41 -9.05 22.07
N THR A 560 27.60 -9.93 21.47
CA THR A 560 26.23 -9.62 21.05
C THR A 560 25.28 -9.91 22.21
N THR A 561 24.52 -8.90 22.65
CA THR A 561 23.49 -9.04 23.67
C THR A 561 22.16 -9.40 23.02
N VAL A 562 21.54 -10.47 23.51
CA VAL A 562 20.26 -10.99 23.03
C VAL A 562 19.25 -10.95 24.17
N THR A 563 18.04 -10.51 23.86
CA THR A 563 16.87 -10.51 24.76
C THR A 563 15.76 -11.33 24.12
N VAL A 564 15.24 -12.31 24.87
CA VAL A 564 14.18 -13.22 24.46
C VAL A 564 12.97 -12.98 25.35
N ASN A 565 11.82 -12.67 24.74
CA ASN A 565 10.53 -12.59 25.41
C ASN A 565 9.66 -13.76 24.94
N ASP A 566 9.03 -14.48 25.87
CA ASP A 566 8.17 -15.63 25.54
C ASP A 566 6.68 -15.33 25.71
N SER A 567 5.83 -16.17 25.11
CA SER A 567 4.37 -16.06 25.22
C SER A 567 3.82 -16.35 26.61
N ASN A 568 4.65 -16.86 27.52
CA ASN A 568 4.31 -17.04 28.93
C ASN A 568 4.55 -15.77 29.77
N GLY A 569 5.08 -14.71 29.15
CA GLY A 569 5.35 -13.43 29.80
C GLY A 569 6.71 -13.35 30.51
N ASN A 570 7.60 -14.31 30.26
CA ASN A 570 8.97 -14.26 30.77
C ASN A 570 9.88 -13.51 29.80
N SER A 571 10.95 -12.92 30.35
CA SER A 571 11.99 -12.26 29.58
C SER A 571 13.36 -12.69 30.11
N LYS A 572 14.28 -13.01 29.19
CA LYS A 572 15.65 -13.43 29.49
C LYS A 572 16.64 -12.70 28.59
N SER A 573 17.74 -12.25 29.16
CA SER A 573 18.85 -11.64 28.40
C SER A 573 20.16 -12.35 28.66
N PHE A 574 20.96 -12.54 27.63
CA PHE A 574 22.30 -13.10 27.70
C PHE A 574 23.23 -12.49 26.65
N THR A 575 24.52 -12.78 26.74
CA THR A 575 25.53 -12.25 25.81
C THR A 575 26.28 -13.40 25.14
N ILE A 576 26.29 -13.40 23.81
CA ILE A 576 27.13 -14.29 23.01
C ILE A 576 28.52 -13.65 22.93
N ALA A 577 29.43 -14.14 23.79
CA ALA A 577 30.75 -13.54 23.97
C ALA A 577 31.63 -13.68 22.72
N LEU A 578 31.58 -14.83 22.04
CA LEU A 578 32.36 -15.12 20.83
C LEU A 578 31.40 -15.52 19.71
N ALA A 579 31.39 -14.80 18.60
CA ALA A 579 30.61 -15.11 17.40
C ALA A 579 31.06 -16.38 16.68
N GLY A 580 32.12 -17.05 17.16
CA GLY A 580 32.48 -18.40 16.73
C GLY A 580 31.63 -19.50 17.39
N ASN A 581 30.91 -19.19 18.47
CA ASN A 581 30.08 -20.13 19.24
C ASN A 581 28.61 -19.68 19.15
N PHE A 582 27.68 -20.63 19.23
CA PHE A 582 26.26 -20.33 19.48
C PHE A 582 25.90 -20.65 20.93
N THR A 583 24.81 -20.06 21.40
CA THR A 583 24.20 -20.42 22.68
C THR A 583 22.96 -21.26 22.39
N THR A 584 22.87 -22.45 22.97
CA THR A 584 21.63 -23.23 22.99
C THR A 584 20.91 -22.95 24.30
N ASP A 585 19.63 -22.65 24.21
CA ASP A 585 18.77 -22.51 25.37
C ASP A 585 17.69 -23.58 25.35
N ASN A 586 17.65 -24.41 26.41
CA ASN A 586 16.57 -25.37 26.64
C ASN A 586 15.42 -24.60 27.28
N LEU A 587 14.69 -23.85 26.46
CA LEU A 587 13.59 -22.98 26.90
C LEU A 587 12.34 -23.78 27.30
N SER A 588 12.32 -25.08 27.09
CA SER A 588 11.16 -25.92 27.41
C SER A 588 11.52 -27.34 27.85
N GLU A 589 10.91 -27.79 28.96
CA GLU A 589 10.90 -29.20 29.37
C GLU A 589 9.95 -29.98 28.44
N SER A 590 10.50 -30.82 27.55
CA SER A 590 9.78 -31.83 26.75
C SER A 590 8.43 -31.35 26.15
N VAL A 591 8.48 -30.49 25.15
CA VAL A 591 7.28 -30.14 24.37
C VAL A 591 7.20 -31.11 23.21
N PHE A 592 6.02 -31.74 23.06
CA PHE A 592 5.68 -32.61 21.94
C PHE A 592 4.90 -31.80 20.88
N GLN A 593 5.17 -32.04 19.60
CA GLN A 593 4.34 -31.69 18.44
C GLN A 593 3.99 -30.19 18.31
N GLY A 594 5.00 -29.31 18.24
CA GLY A 594 4.80 -27.89 17.94
C GLY A 594 4.05 -27.07 19.00
N ASN A 595 3.86 -27.60 20.21
CA ASN A 595 3.20 -26.87 21.31
C ASN A 595 4.17 -25.97 22.10
N GLY A 596 5.28 -25.54 21.47
CA GLY A 596 6.29 -24.68 22.07
C GLY A 596 5.84 -23.23 22.28
N MET A 597 6.58 -22.49 23.09
CA MET A 597 6.31 -21.06 23.32
C MET A 597 6.62 -20.24 22.06
N ALA A 598 5.81 -19.21 21.81
CA ALA A 598 6.18 -18.18 20.85
C ALA A 598 7.25 -17.27 21.46
N LEU A 599 8.25 -16.91 20.67
CA LEU A 599 9.37 -16.08 21.09
C LEU A 599 9.44 -14.80 20.25
N HIS A 600 9.72 -13.69 20.92
CA HIS A 600 10.16 -12.42 20.34
C HIS A 600 11.60 -12.18 20.78
N VAL A 601 12.53 -12.21 19.83
CA VAL A 601 13.97 -12.10 20.08
C VAL A 601 14.47 -10.77 19.55
N THR A 602 15.15 -10.00 20.39
CA THR A 602 15.83 -8.75 20.03
C THR A 602 17.32 -8.84 20.33
N ALA A 603 18.16 -8.20 19.52
CA ALA A 603 19.60 -8.16 19.72
C ALA A 603 20.20 -6.81 19.33
N ASP A 604 21.32 -6.44 19.95
CA ASP A 604 22.05 -5.20 19.62
C ASP A 604 22.86 -5.29 18.31
N LYS A 605 23.09 -6.52 17.82
CA LYS A 605 23.84 -6.82 16.58
C LYS A 605 23.18 -7.99 15.84
N PRO A 606 23.43 -8.15 14.51
CA PRO A 606 22.80 -9.20 13.73
C PRO A 606 23.06 -10.62 14.26
N ILE A 607 21.98 -11.37 14.42
CA ILE A 607 21.94 -12.77 14.84
C ILE A 607 21.08 -13.61 13.87
N ALA A 608 21.26 -14.92 13.92
CA ALA A 608 20.29 -15.88 13.41
C ALA A 608 19.81 -16.75 14.58
N VAL A 609 18.54 -17.15 14.52
CA VAL A 609 17.95 -18.05 15.50
C VAL A 609 17.27 -19.19 14.77
N THR A 610 17.55 -20.42 15.20
CA THR A 610 16.89 -21.61 14.69
C THR A 610 16.30 -22.43 15.82
N SER A 611 15.25 -23.18 15.52
CA SER A 611 14.65 -24.13 16.42
C SER A 611 14.63 -25.51 15.78
N THR A 612 15.13 -26.49 16.51
CA THR A 612 15.27 -27.88 16.05
C THR A 612 14.19 -28.75 16.68
N ALA A 613 13.50 -29.53 15.85
CA ALA A 613 12.37 -30.41 16.18
C ALA A 613 12.62 -31.37 17.36
N ASP A 614 11.54 -31.95 17.91
CA ASP A 614 11.58 -32.81 19.10
C ASP A 614 12.05 -34.26 18.81
N GLN A 615 11.61 -35.29 19.56
CA GLN A 615 12.35 -36.56 19.68
C GLN A 615 12.26 -37.52 18.48
N ASP A 616 11.49 -37.17 17.44
CA ASP A 616 11.23 -37.95 16.22
C ASP A 616 11.50 -37.18 14.91
N GLY A 617 11.37 -35.85 14.88
CA GLY A 617 11.72 -35.00 13.73
C GLY A 617 13.21 -34.72 13.59
N LEU A 618 13.72 -34.67 12.34
CA LEU A 618 15.12 -34.39 12.04
C LEU A 618 15.38 -32.93 11.66
N GLU A 619 14.38 -32.04 11.61
CA GLU A 619 14.46 -30.76 10.88
C GLU A 619 14.61 -29.50 11.77
N THR A 620 14.94 -28.38 11.11
CA THR A 620 15.28 -27.10 11.73
C THR A 620 14.50 -25.95 11.10
N THR A 621 13.65 -25.27 11.87
CA THR A 621 12.98 -24.05 11.42
C THR A 621 13.80 -22.80 11.74
N ALA A 622 13.80 -21.83 10.83
CA ALA A 622 14.46 -20.55 11.01
C ALA A 622 13.48 -19.51 11.57
N PHE A 623 13.95 -18.70 12.52
CA PHE A 623 13.20 -17.53 12.97
C PHE A 623 13.25 -16.46 11.90
N LEU A 624 12.14 -15.74 11.75
CA LEU A 624 11.98 -14.74 10.70
C LEU A 624 11.89 -13.33 11.30
N ALA A 625 12.50 -12.38 10.60
CA ALA A 625 12.31 -10.96 10.87
C ALA A 625 10.88 -10.51 10.47
N ARG A 626 10.44 -9.35 10.97
CA ARG A 626 9.05 -8.90 10.84
C ARG A 626 8.61 -8.77 9.39
N GLU A 627 9.52 -8.32 8.53
CA GLU A 627 9.31 -8.13 7.11
C GLU A 627 8.89 -9.41 6.37
N TYR A 628 9.26 -10.58 6.88
CA TYR A 628 8.92 -11.88 6.27
C TYR A 628 7.63 -12.51 6.82
N LEU A 629 6.99 -11.86 7.81
CA LEU A 629 5.71 -12.32 8.35
C LEU A 629 4.53 -11.97 7.43
N ALA A 630 3.53 -12.84 7.42
CA ALA A 630 2.41 -12.80 6.48
C ALA A 630 1.07 -13.07 7.16
N ASN A 631 -0.04 -12.88 6.45
CA ASN A 631 -1.40 -13.08 7.00
C ASN A 631 -2.34 -13.83 6.06
N ARG A 632 -1.83 -14.34 4.94
CA ARG A 632 -2.43 -15.44 4.16
C ARG A 632 -1.41 -16.51 3.93
N PHE A 633 -1.80 -17.75 4.14
CA PHE A 633 -0.97 -18.91 3.89
C PHE A 633 -1.81 -20.00 3.25
N GLY A 634 -1.32 -20.57 2.16
CA GLY A 634 -1.87 -21.78 1.58
C GLY A 634 -1.16 -22.98 2.18
N ILE A 635 -1.87 -24.07 2.42
CA ILE A 635 -1.34 -25.33 2.95
C ILE A 635 -1.13 -26.29 1.76
N PRO A 636 0.09 -26.36 1.18
CA PRO A 636 0.33 -27.08 -0.07
C PRO A 636 0.45 -28.60 0.11
N ILE A 637 0.74 -29.05 1.34
CA ILE A 637 0.92 -30.46 1.72
C ILE A 637 0.01 -30.80 2.90
N ASP A 638 -0.29 -32.09 3.08
CA ASP A 638 -1.09 -32.55 4.22
C ASP A 638 -0.26 -32.36 5.51
N ALA A 639 -0.86 -31.76 6.56
CA ALA A 639 -0.16 -31.38 7.78
C ALA A 639 -0.77 -32.01 9.04
N GLU A 640 0.08 -32.35 10.02
CA GLU A 640 -0.33 -32.86 11.34
C GLU A 640 -0.85 -31.74 12.23
N TYR A 641 -0.06 -30.66 12.32
CA TYR A 641 -0.43 -29.44 13.01
C TYR A 641 0.06 -28.18 12.28
N ILE A 642 -0.51 -27.05 12.67
CA ILE A 642 -0.03 -25.71 12.32
C ILE A 642 0.17 -24.91 13.61
N ALA A 643 1.38 -24.41 13.78
CA ALA A 643 1.79 -23.57 14.89
C ALA A 643 1.97 -22.12 14.42
N VAL A 644 1.37 -21.17 15.15
CA VAL A 644 1.34 -19.76 14.76
C VAL A 644 1.90 -18.90 15.88
N VAL A 645 2.85 -18.04 15.56
CA VAL A 645 3.38 -16.99 16.44
C VAL A 645 2.78 -15.66 16.02
N CYS A 646 2.15 -14.97 16.97
CA CYS A 646 1.41 -13.75 16.76
C CYS A 646 2.12 -12.59 17.47
N PRO A 647 2.85 -11.73 16.73
CA PRO A 647 3.57 -10.59 17.28
C PRO A 647 2.66 -9.56 17.95
N GLU A 648 1.41 -9.47 17.51
CA GLU A 648 0.50 -8.39 17.90
C GLU A 648 -0.66 -8.91 18.78
N PRO A 649 -1.02 -8.21 19.86
CA PRO A 649 -2.23 -8.51 20.63
C PRO A 649 -3.50 -8.41 19.77
N GLY A 650 -4.54 -9.19 20.11
CA GLY A 650 -5.81 -9.20 19.37
C GLY A 650 -5.74 -9.87 18.00
N THR A 651 -4.65 -10.59 17.71
CA THR A 651 -4.54 -11.39 16.49
C THR A 651 -5.52 -12.56 16.54
N SER A 652 -6.31 -12.73 15.48
CA SER A 652 -7.17 -13.89 15.25
C SER A 652 -6.72 -14.62 13.99
N ILE A 653 -6.82 -15.95 14.02
CA ILE A 653 -6.43 -16.85 12.95
C ILE A 653 -7.67 -17.64 12.51
N THR A 654 -7.91 -17.68 11.21
CA THR A 654 -8.97 -18.49 10.57
C THR A 654 -8.31 -19.55 9.73
N LEU A 655 -8.49 -20.83 10.10
CA LEU A 655 -8.10 -21.99 9.30
C LEU A 655 -9.32 -22.51 8.55
N SER A 656 -9.27 -22.47 7.23
CA SER A 656 -10.32 -22.95 6.35
C SER A 656 -9.92 -24.28 5.72
N ILE A 657 -10.66 -25.35 6.06
CA ILE A 657 -10.46 -26.70 5.53
C ILE A 657 -11.60 -27.01 4.55
N SER A 658 -11.25 -27.44 3.34
CA SER A 658 -12.23 -27.71 2.27
C SER A 658 -13.33 -28.68 2.72
N GLY A 659 -14.59 -28.26 2.61
CA GLY A 659 -15.76 -29.04 3.01
C GLY A 659 -16.13 -28.98 4.50
N ASN A 660 -15.36 -28.28 5.34
CA ASN A 660 -15.58 -28.11 6.77
C ASN A 660 -15.91 -26.65 7.13
N LYS A 661 -16.44 -26.42 8.33
CA LYS A 661 -16.57 -25.06 8.87
C LYS A 661 -15.17 -24.51 9.21
N PRO A 662 -14.90 -23.22 8.97
CA PRO A 662 -13.64 -22.60 9.39
C PRO A 662 -13.43 -22.72 10.90
N ASP A 663 -12.21 -23.05 11.31
CA ASP A 663 -11.78 -23.02 12.70
C ASP A 663 -11.14 -21.65 12.99
N ILE A 664 -11.69 -20.92 13.95
CA ILE A 664 -11.24 -19.56 14.30
C ILE A 664 -10.68 -19.57 15.71
N GLN A 665 -9.39 -19.25 15.83
CA GLN A 665 -8.70 -19.17 17.12
C GLN A 665 -8.13 -17.77 17.34
N ALA A 666 -8.33 -17.22 18.54
CA ALA A 666 -7.61 -16.04 18.98
C ALA A 666 -6.21 -16.45 19.46
N CYS A 667 -5.18 -15.65 19.16
CA CYS A 667 -3.86 -15.89 19.72
C CYS A 667 -3.86 -15.59 21.22
N THR A 668 -3.24 -16.47 22.01
CA THR A 668 -3.21 -16.38 23.47
C THR A 668 -1.78 -16.29 24.01
N GLY A 669 -1.60 -15.60 25.13
CA GLY A 669 -0.33 -15.41 25.84
C GLY A 669 -0.54 -14.65 27.16
N THR A 670 0.33 -14.84 28.14
CA THR A 670 0.23 -14.20 29.47
C THR A 670 0.97 -12.86 29.58
N GLY A 671 1.72 -12.45 28.56
CA GLY A 671 2.36 -11.14 28.44
C GLY A 671 2.05 -10.47 27.10
N ASN A 672 1.78 -9.17 27.09
CA ASN A 672 1.39 -8.40 25.89
C ASN A 672 2.50 -8.26 24.82
N LEU A 673 3.57 -9.06 24.86
CA LEU A 673 4.75 -8.93 23.99
C LEU A 673 4.72 -9.89 22.79
N VAL A 674 4.20 -11.11 22.98
CA VAL A 674 4.03 -12.11 21.91
C VAL A 674 2.97 -13.11 22.35
N SER A 675 2.19 -13.63 21.40
CA SER A 675 1.14 -14.63 21.64
C SER A 675 1.21 -15.74 20.59
N ARG A 676 0.41 -16.79 20.75
CA ARG A 676 0.41 -17.93 19.82
C ARG A 676 -0.97 -18.52 19.59
N ALA A 677 -1.14 -19.20 18.47
CA ALA A 677 -2.26 -20.10 18.19
C ALA A 677 -1.73 -21.45 17.70
N TYR A 678 -2.54 -22.51 17.85
CA TYR A 678 -2.12 -23.86 17.53
C TYR A 678 -3.31 -24.69 17.04
N PHE A 679 -3.17 -25.25 15.84
CA PHE A 679 -4.18 -26.08 15.20
C PHE A 679 -3.64 -27.50 15.12
N ASN A 680 -4.31 -28.45 15.76
CA ASN A 680 -3.92 -29.87 15.74
C ASN A 680 -5.08 -30.75 15.30
N ALA A 681 -4.74 -31.76 14.51
CA ALA A 681 -5.58 -32.86 14.09
C ALA A 681 -6.01 -33.79 15.24
N ALA A 682 -6.82 -33.31 16.20
CA ALA A 682 -7.36 -34.18 17.25
C ALA A 682 -8.25 -35.33 16.70
N GLN A 683 -8.64 -35.29 15.41
CA GLN A 683 -9.46 -36.32 14.75
C GLN A 683 -9.10 -36.64 13.28
N ALA A 684 -8.44 -35.72 12.53
CA ALA A 684 -8.00 -35.92 11.14
C ALA A 684 -6.95 -34.88 10.71
N PRO A 685 -5.97 -35.21 9.84
CA PRO A 685 -4.95 -34.27 9.36
C PRO A 685 -5.52 -33.02 8.69
N ILE A 686 -4.76 -31.93 8.72
CA ILE A 686 -5.07 -30.69 8.00
C ILE A 686 -4.74 -30.94 6.52
N ALA A 687 -5.76 -31.16 5.71
CA ALA A 687 -5.59 -31.54 4.32
C ALA A 687 -4.96 -30.41 3.46
N ARG A 688 -4.13 -30.79 2.49
CA ARG A 688 -3.64 -29.90 1.44
C ARG A 688 -4.78 -29.17 0.73
N GLY A 689 -4.54 -27.93 0.31
CA GLY A 689 -5.57 -27.04 -0.23
C GLY A 689 -6.39 -26.33 0.86
N SER A 690 -6.14 -26.61 2.14
CA SER A 690 -6.57 -25.72 3.22
C SER A 690 -5.80 -24.40 3.16
N PHE A 691 -6.33 -23.36 3.79
CA PHE A 691 -5.66 -22.06 3.87
C PHE A 691 -5.89 -21.40 5.23
N LEU A 692 -4.91 -20.62 5.65
CA LEU A 692 -4.88 -19.91 6.92
C LEU A 692 -4.86 -18.41 6.64
N GLU A 693 -5.76 -17.67 7.27
CA GLU A 693 -5.84 -16.21 7.19
C GLU A 693 -5.75 -15.60 8.59
N SER A 694 -5.12 -14.43 8.70
CA SER A 694 -5.08 -13.67 9.93
C SER A 694 -5.45 -12.20 9.70
N ASN A 695 -6.01 -11.56 10.72
CA ASN A 695 -6.22 -10.12 10.71
C ASN A 695 -4.89 -9.33 10.79
N LYS A 696 -3.81 -9.93 11.30
CA LYS A 696 -2.48 -9.30 11.49
C LYS A 696 -1.35 -10.21 10.98
N PRO A 697 -0.16 -9.69 10.61
CA PRO A 697 0.97 -10.53 10.18
C PRO A 697 1.44 -11.48 11.28
N VAL A 698 1.67 -12.74 10.93
CA VAL A 698 2.07 -13.83 11.82
C VAL A 698 3.22 -14.65 11.22
N TYR A 699 3.91 -15.39 12.08
CA TYR A 699 4.86 -16.44 11.71
C TYR A 699 4.14 -17.79 11.79
N VAL A 700 4.35 -18.65 10.79
CA VAL A 700 3.67 -19.95 10.71
C VAL A 700 4.68 -21.05 10.45
N VAL A 701 4.52 -22.15 11.20
CA VAL A 701 5.18 -23.44 10.97
C VAL A 701 4.09 -24.49 10.84
N LEU A 702 4.28 -25.45 9.97
CA LEU A 702 3.47 -26.66 9.91
C LEU A 702 4.38 -27.88 10.04
N GLU A 703 3.81 -28.99 10.48
CA GLU A 703 4.46 -30.30 10.43
C GLU A 703 3.82 -31.14 9.32
N SER A 704 4.65 -31.67 8.43
CA SER A 704 4.23 -32.49 7.30
C SER A 704 3.76 -33.87 7.77
N LEU A 705 2.56 -34.30 7.35
CA LEU A 705 2.04 -35.65 7.67
C LEU A 705 2.88 -36.78 7.06
N ALA A 706 3.52 -36.53 5.91
CA ALA A 706 4.24 -37.56 5.16
C ALA A 706 5.71 -37.68 5.56
N GLY A 707 6.32 -36.55 5.95
CA GLY A 707 7.73 -36.47 6.38
C GLY A 707 7.91 -36.60 7.89
N ASP A 708 6.92 -36.15 8.67
CA ASP A 708 7.07 -35.83 10.11
C ASP A 708 7.98 -34.59 10.35
N ASP A 709 8.11 -33.75 9.32
CA ASP A 709 9.06 -32.63 9.27
C ASP A 709 8.37 -31.28 9.57
N GLU A 710 8.93 -30.48 10.47
CA GLU A 710 8.51 -29.08 10.63
C GLU A 710 9.12 -28.13 9.60
N GLN A 711 8.25 -27.41 8.90
CA GLN A 711 8.64 -26.47 7.86
C GLN A 711 8.14 -25.07 8.18
N ASN A 712 9.00 -24.06 7.98
CA ASN A 712 8.54 -22.68 7.88
C ASN A 712 7.51 -22.58 6.76
N LEU A 713 6.37 -21.93 6.99
CA LEU A 713 5.43 -21.62 5.93
C LEU A 713 5.54 -20.15 5.56
N LEU A 714 5.99 -19.87 4.33
CA LEU A 714 6.00 -18.52 3.78
C LEU A 714 4.63 -18.20 3.19
N GLY A 715 4.10 -17.05 3.54
CA GLY A 715 2.78 -16.58 3.12
C GLY A 715 2.83 -15.23 2.40
N ALA A 716 1.67 -14.73 2.05
CA ALA A 716 1.51 -13.39 1.48
C ALA A 716 0.87 -12.44 2.48
N ARG A 717 1.25 -11.16 2.41
CA ARG A 717 0.53 -10.13 3.15
C ARG A 717 -0.82 -9.83 2.48
N ASN A 718 -1.88 -10.02 3.24
CA ASN A 718 -3.26 -9.70 2.92
C ASN A 718 -3.48 -8.19 3.02
N VAL A 719 -3.89 -7.66 1.89
CA VAL A 719 -4.85 -6.57 1.74
C VAL A 719 -6.24 -7.21 1.99
N PRO A 720 -7.11 -6.72 2.89
CA PRO A 720 -8.44 -7.29 3.12
C PRO A 720 -9.23 -7.47 1.82
N ASP A 721 -9.96 -8.58 1.68
CA ASP A 721 -10.74 -8.90 0.48
C ASP A 721 -12.15 -8.24 0.44
N ASN A 722 -12.45 -7.25 1.30
CA ASN A 722 -13.80 -6.65 1.36
C ASN A 722 -13.85 -5.31 0.63
N ASN A 723 -14.76 -5.18 -0.32
CA ASN A 723 -15.10 -3.91 -0.93
C ASN A 723 -16.15 -3.19 -0.07
N ILE A 724 -16.16 -1.86 -0.08
CA ILE A 724 -17.17 -1.07 0.64
C ILE A 724 -17.75 -0.02 -0.30
N LEU A 725 -19.06 -0.10 -0.55
CA LEU A 725 -19.83 0.90 -1.27
C LEU A 725 -20.72 1.65 -0.27
N MET A 726 -20.40 2.91 0.00
CA MET A 726 -21.20 3.77 0.87
C MET A 726 -22.07 4.72 0.04
N ILE A 727 -23.37 4.46 -0.02
CA ILE A 727 -24.38 5.24 -0.71
C ILE A 727 -25.05 6.21 0.26
N VAL A 728 -24.93 7.52 -0.02
CA VAL A 728 -25.53 8.60 0.76
C VAL A 728 -26.59 9.30 -0.08
N ALA A 729 -27.83 9.35 0.42
CA ALA A 729 -28.92 10.14 -0.15
C ALA A 729 -29.01 11.49 0.59
N ASP A 730 -29.19 12.57 -0.16
CA ASP A 730 -29.23 13.94 0.38
C ASP A 730 -30.67 14.36 0.62
N ASP A 731 -31.01 14.75 1.86
CA ASP A 731 -32.38 15.18 2.25
C ASP A 731 -33.43 14.08 2.39
N LEU A 732 -33.02 12.84 2.61
CA LEU A 732 -33.92 11.70 2.75
C LEU A 732 -34.22 11.36 4.23
N GLY A 733 -35.39 11.78 4.73
CA GLY A 733 -35.88 11.41 6.06
C GLY A 733 -36.60 10.05 6.13
N MET A 734 -36.83 9.57 7.37
CA MET A 734 -37.51 8.30 7.66
C MET A 734 -38.97 8.21 7.20
N ASP A 735 -39.60 9.32 6.88
CA ASP A 735 -41.00 9.42 6.45
C ASP A 735 -41.21 9.09 4.97
N ILE A 736 -40.15 9.01 4.17
CA ILE A 736 -40.25 8.92 2.70
C ILE A 736 -40.35 7.48 2.19
N LEU A 737 -39.49 6.58 2.65
CA LEU A 737 -39.39 5.23 2.09
C LEU A 737 -40.53 4.34 2.60
N GLN A 738 -41.28 3.70 1.68
CA GLN A 738 -42.42 2.85 2.05
C GLN A 738 -42.00 1.68 2.95
N SER A 739 -40.83 1.09 2.69
CA SER A 739 -40.31 -0.07 3.42
C SER A 739 -39.67 0.25 4.77
N PHE A 740 -39.59 1.54 5.14
CA PHE A 740 -39.12 1.98 6.45
C PHE A 740 -40.29 2.38 7.35
N ASP A 741 -40.34 1.77 8.53
CA ASP A 741 -41.31 2.13 9.55
C ASP A 741 -40.71 3.17 10.49
N ILE A 742 -41.51 4.19 10.83
CA ILE A 742 -41.18 5.10 11.94
C ILE A 742 -41.65 4.40 13.23
N PRO A 743 -40.73 4.01 14.13
CA PRO A 743 -41.10 3.35 15.38
C PRO A 743 -42.05 4.23 16.20
N ASN A 744 -43.01 3.61 16.89
CA ASN A 744 -43.97 4.27 17.79
C ASN A 744 -44.92 5.30 17.15
N MET A 745 -44.86 5.53 15.83
CA MET A 745 -45.86 6.34 15.12
C MET A 745 -47.20 5.61 15.07
N SER A 746 -48.29 6.33 15.37
CA SER A 746 -49.64 5.77 15.34
C SER A 746 -50.04 5.31 13.93
N ALA A 747 -50.91 4.31 13.83
CA ALA A 747 -51.40 3.85 12.54
C ALA A 747 -52.17 4.94 11.77
N ALA A 748 -52.82 5.87 12.49
CA ALA A 748 -53.53 6.99 11.90
C ALA A 748 -52.56 7.99 11.27
N ASP A 749 -51.51 8.39 12.00
CA ASP A 749 -50.50 9.33 11.48
C ASP A 749 -49.72 8.71 10.32
N ARG A 750 -49.35 7.42 10.44
CA ARG A 750 -48.65 6.70 9.37
C ARG A 750 -49.45 6.64 8.07
N ALA A 751 -50.78 6.53 8.15
CA ALA A 751 -51.65 6.50 6.98
C ALA A 751 -51.79 7.86 6.28
N THR A 752 -51.34 8.95 6.91
CA THR A 752 -51.33 10.30 6.30
C THR A 752 -50.04 10.61 5.53
N LEU A 753 -49.01 9.76 5.66
CA LEU A 753 -47.74 9.93 4.96
C LEU A 753 -47.87 9.49 3.51
N ASP A 754 -47.40 10.33 2.60
CA ASP A 754 -47.22 9.96 1.20
C ASP A 754 -45.81 9.38 1.00
N ARG A 755 -45.71 8.07 0.73
CA ARG A 755 -44.46 7.30 0.75
C ARG A 755 -44.11 6.71 -0.60
N VAL A 756 -42.82 6.51 -0.82
CA VAL A 756 -42.25 6.07 -2.09
C VAL A 756 -41.93 4.57 -2.08
N PRO A 757 -42.43 3.78 -3.05
CA PRO A 757 -41.95 2.43 -3.28
C PRO A 757 -40.53 2.44 -3.87
N THR A 758 -39.61 1.69 -3.26
CA THR A 758 -38.20 1.59 -3.68
C THR A 758 -37.82 0.13 -3.93
N PRO A 759 -38.28 -0.46 -5.04
CA PRO A 759 -38.12 -1.89 -5.29
C PRO A 759 -36.67 -2.36 -5.37
N ASN A 760 -35.73 -1.51 -5.81
CA ASN A 760 -34.32 -1.89 -5.89
C ASN A 760 -33.66 -1.89 -4.50
N ILE A 761 -33.87 -0.86 -3.68
CA ILE A 761 -33.43 -0.84 -2.28
C ILE A 761 -34.02 -2.06 -1.53
N ASP A 762 -35.31 -2.35 -1.73
CA ASP A 762 -35.98 -3.47 -1.07
C ASP A 762 -35.36 -4.82 -1.46
N ARG A 763 -35.16 -5.04 -2.76
CA ARG A 763 -34.60 -6.29 -3.31
C ARG A 763 -33.12 -6.44 -3.01
N LEU A 764 -32.31 -5.43 -3.29
CA LEU A 764 -30.85 -5.52 -3.28
C LEU A 764 -30.24 -5.28 -1.90
N LEU A 765 -30.86 -4.43 -1.08
CA LEU A 765 -30.29 -4.03 0.21
C LEU A 765 -31.08 -4.63 1.37
N ILE A 766 -32.39 -4.37 1.48
CA ILE A 766 -33.18 -4.83 2.64
C ILE A 766 -33.22 -6.36 2.71
N SER A 767 -33.48 -7.04 1.58
CA SER A 767 -33.54 -8.50 1.56
C SER A 767 -32.18 -9.18 1.83
N GLN A 768 -31.07 -8.48 1.55
CA GLN A 768 -29.70 -8.96 1.68
C GLN A 768 -28.97 -8.35 2.89
N GLY A 769 -29.68 -7.65 3.78
CA GLY A 769 -29.05 -6.80 4.78
C GLY A 769 -29.77 -6.73 6.12
N VAL A 770 -29.36 -5.73 6.90
CA VAL A 770 -29.98 -5.30 8.15
C VAL A 770 -30.56 -3.91 7.95
N LYS A 771 -31.87 -3.79 8.11
CA LYS A 771 -32.58 -2.51 8.12
C LYS A 771 -32.52 -1.90 9.51
N PHE A 772 -32.05 -0.66 9.64
CA PHE A 772 -31.99 0.06 10.91
C PHE A 772 -33.08 1.12 10.98
N THR A 773 -33.86 1.12 12.06
CA THR A 773 -35.02 2.02 12.23
C THR A 773 -34.77 3.14 13.24
N ASN A 774 -33.62 3.16 13.92
CA ASN A 774 -33.29 4.12 14.97
C ASN A 774 -31.89 4.72 14.75
N VAL A 775 -31.73 5.46 13.65
CA VAL A 775 -30.46 6.08 13.24
C VAL A 775 -30.56 7.59 13.32
N MET A 776 -29.63 8.22 14.03
CA MET A 776 -29.58 9.67 14.20
C MET A 776 -28.42 10.27 13.41
N ALA A 777 -28.74 11.25 12.57
CA ALA A 777 -27.79 12.08 11.84
C ALA A 777 -27.75 13.51 12.42
N ASN A 778 -26.99 14.41 11.78
CA ASN A 778 -27.11 15.83 12.03
C ASN A 778 -28.23 16.44 11.18
N PRO A 779 -28.78 17.61 11.55
CA PRO A 779 -29.90 18.21 10.82
C PRO A 779 -29.49 18.92 9.51
N VAL A 780 -28.20 18.92 9.19
CA VAL A 780 -27.60 19.58 8.04
C VAL A 780 -26.55 18.65 7.41
N CYS A 781 -26.40 18.72 6.09
CA CYS A 781 -25.57 17.83 5.29
C CYS A 781 -24.11 17.73 5.77
N SER A 782 -23.37 18.84 5.84
CA SER A 782 -21.92 18.84 6.10
C SER A 782 -21.55 18.24 7.46
N PRO A 783 -22.23 18.57 8.59
CA PRO A 783 -21.93 17.92 9.87
C PRO A 783 -22.09 16.40 9.86
N THR A 784 -23.14 15.84 9.22
CA THR A 784 -23.28 14.38 9.07
C THR A 784 -22.16 13.78 8.24
N ARG A 785 -21.82 14.42 7.12
CA ARG A 785 -20.77 13.94 6.22
C ARG A 785 -19.41 13.96 6.91
N ALA A 786 -19.09 15.04 7.63
CA ALA A 786 -17.86 15.18 8.40
C ALA A 786 -17.77 14.15 9.53
N SER A 787 -18.87 13.91 10.26
CA SER A 787 -18.87 12.96 11.37
C SER A 787 -18.70 11.51 10.92
N ILE A 788 -19.22 11.16 9.73
CA ILE A 788 -18.94 9.86 9.12
C ILE A 788 -17.47 9.76 8.72
N GLN A 789 -16.90 10.80 8.10
CA GLN A 789 -15.52 10.76 7.64
C GLN A 789 -14.51 10.68 8.78
N THR A 790 -14.83 11.18 9.98
CA THR A 790 -13.85 11.34 11.08
C THR A 790 -14.17 10.54 12.34
N GLY A 791 -15.40 10.04 12.48
CA GLY A 791 -15.86 9.40 13.73
C GLY A 791 -15.99 10.38 14.89
N ARG A 792 -16.13 11.69 14.63
CA ARG A 792 -16.14 12.76 15.62
C ARG A 792 -17.36 13.67 15.44
N TYR A 793 -17.90 14.19 16.54
CA TYR A 793 -18.94 15.21 16.47
C TYR A 793 -18.42 16.53 15.89
N GLY A 794 -19.32 17.33 15.30
CA GLY A 794 -19.01 18.63 14.68
C GLY A 794 -18.37 19.64 15.64
N THR A 795 -18.72 19.61 16.93
CA THR A 795 -18.08 20.43 17.98
C THR A 795 -16.59 20.13 18.14
N ARG A 796 -16.13 18.96 17.67
CA ARG A 796 -14.71 18.57 17.71
C ARG A 796 -13.96 18.85 16.41
N THR A 797 -14.66 18.90 15.28
CA THR A 797 -14.08 19.11 13.95
C THR A 797 -14.23 20.55 13.45
N GLY A 798 -15.13 21.33 14.04
CA GLY A 798 -15.50 22.68 13.58
C GLY A 798 -16.65 22.69 12.56
N VAL A 799 -17.10 21.53 12.06
CA VAL A 799 -18.16 21.43 11.05
C VAL A 799 -19.53 21.37 11.72
N LEU A 800 -20.13 22.54 11.96
CA LEU A 800 -21.42 22.69 12.67
C LEU A 800 -22.60 23.16 11.78
N TRP A 801 -22.33 23.47 10.51
CA TRP A 801 -23.31 23.87 9.51
C TRP A 801 -22.85 23.46 8.10
N ALA A 802 -23.67 23.73 7.09
CA ALA A 802 -23.29 23.57 5.69
C ALA A 802 -22.04 24.40 5.35
N THR A 803 -21.06 23.77 4.70
CA THR A 803 -19.87 24.43 4.16
C THR A 803 -20.24 25.19 2.89
N PHE A 804 -19.86 26.46 2.79
CA PHE A 804 -20.06 27.28 1.59
C PHE A 804 -18.96 28.33 1.48
N GLU A 805 -18.83 28.97 0.31
CA GLU A 805 -17.80 29.98 0.10
C GLU A 805 -17.91 31.14 1.09
N GLY A 806 -16.82 31.41 1.82
CA GLY A 806 -16.73 32.49 2.78
C GLY A 806 -17.18 32.17 4.21
N ASN A 807 -17.41 30.89 4.58
CA ASN A 807 -17.49 30.47 5.99
C ASN A 807 -16.32 29.56 6.40
N GLU A 808 -15.99 29.54 7.70
CA GLU A 808 -14.92 28.72 8.31
C GLU A 808 -15.49 27.39 8.87
N MET A 809 -16.39 26.72 8.13
CA MET A 809 -17.07 25.48 8.56
C MET A 809 -16.79 24.29 7.63
N GLU A 810 -15.63 24.32 6.98
CA GLU A 810 -15.03 23.22 6.22
C GLU A 810 -14.43 22.14 7.12
N LEU A 811 -14.23 20.94 6.57
CA LEU A 811 -13.48 19.88 7.26
C LEU A 811 -11.98 20.22 7.20
N PRO A 812 -11.28 20.41 8.33
CA PRO A 812 -9.85 20.69 8.30
C PRO A 812 -9.06 19.55 7.64
N LEU A 813 -8.18 19.86 6.68
CA LEU A 813 -7.34 18.84 5.99
C LEU A 813 -6.35 18.10 6.91
N ALA A 814 -6.21 18.55 8.16
CA ALA A 814 -5.40 17.89 9.17
C ALA A 814 -6.17 16.80 9.96
N GLU A 815 -7.50 16.72 9.80
CA GLU A 815 -8.29 15.62 10.37
C GLU A 815 -7.94 14.31 9.66
N THR A 816 -7.84 13.22 10.42
CA THR A 816 -7.70 11.88 9.86
C THR A 816 -9.06 11.36 9.42
N ILE A 817 -9.20 11.02 8.15
CA ILE A 817 -10.45 10.51 7.57
C ILE A 817 -10.39 9.02 7.22
N ILE A 818 -11.51 8.45 6.77
CA ILE A 818 -11.63 7.02 6.40
C ILE A 818 -10.50 6.60 5.42
N PRO A 819 -10.31 7.25 4.25
CA PRO A 819 -9.22 6.95 3.32
C PRO A 819 -7.84 6.82 3.96
N ASP A 820 -7.43 7.75 4.83
CA ASP A 820 -6.11 7.76 5.47
C ASP A 820 -5.83 6.47 6.25
N LEU A 821 -6.88 5.88 6.83
CA LEU A 821 -6.79 4.64 7.58
C LEU A 821 -6.91 3.42 6.66
N LEU A 822 -7.77 3.48 5.64
CA LEU A 822 -7.92 2.41 4.65
C LEU A 822 -6.66 2.21 3.79
N ASP A 823 -5.86 3.27 3.59
CA ASP A 823 -4.55 3.20 2.92
C ASP A 823 -3.61 2.22 3.63
N GLN A 824 -3.71 2.06 4.95
CA GLN A 824 -2.93 1.07 5.72
C GLN A 824 -3.23 -0.38 5.31
N ARG A 825 -4.39 -0.57 4.68
CA ARG A 825 -4.90 -1.85 4.20
C ARG A 825 -4.89 -1.96 2.68
N GLY A 826 -4.41 -0.95 1.96
CA GLY A 826 -4.24 -0.98 0.51
C GLY A 826 -5.51 -0.76 -0.30
N TYR A 827 -6.51 -0.06 0.26
CA TYR A 827 -7.74 0.23 -0.46
C TYR A 827 -7.50 1.25 -1.57
N ASN A 828 -8.05 1.00 -2.75
CA ASN A 828 -8.35 2.07 -3.68
C ASN A 828 -9.60 2.80 -3.20
N HIS A 829 -9.64 4.13 -3.28
CA HIS A 829 -10.83 4.86 -2.84
C HIS A 829 -11.21 6.02 -3.75
N ALA A 830 -12.53 6.25 -3.81
CA ALA A 830 -13.14 7.27 -4.64
C ALA A 830 -14.24 8.01 -3.88
N ALA A 831 -14.30 9.32 -4.06
CA ALA A 831 -15.41 10.17 -3.64
C ALA A 831 -16.21 10.61 -4.89
N ILE A 832 -17.44 10.13 -5.02
CA ILE A 832 -18.29 10.36 -6.20
C ILE A 832 -19.59 11.05 -5.78
N GLY A 833 -19.93 12.12 -6.49
CA GLY A 833 -21.09 12.98 -6.21
C GLY A 833 -20.80 14.11 -5.22
N LYS A 834 -21.76 14.41 -4.34
CA LYS A 834 -21.71 15.57 -3.44
C LYS A 834 -20.71 15.37 -2.29
N TRP A 835 -19.70 16.23 -2.21
CA TRP A 835 -18.73 16.25 -1.11
C TRP A 835 -19.20 17.07 0.09
N HIS A 836 -19.36 18.39 -0.08
CA HIS A 836 -19.88 19.36 0.89
C HIS A 836 -19.04 19.52 2.18
N LEU A 837 -17.73 19.33 2.08
CA LEU A 837 -16.77 19.47 3.20
C LEU A 837 -15.56 20.37 2.87
N SER A 838 -15.54 20.99 1.69
CA SER A 838 -14.49 21.90 1.24
C SER A 838 -15.06 23.19 0.65
N ASN A 839 -14.24 24.22 0.61
CA ASN A 839 -14.47 25.52 -0.04
C ASN A 839 -13.19 25.95 -0.77
N SER A 840 -13.18 27.16 -1.37
CA SER A 840 -12.02 27.65 -2.12
C SER A 840 -10.74 27.72 -1.28
N ASP A 841 -10.86 27.96 0.02
CA ASP A 841 -9.74 28.18 0.94
C ASP A 841 -9.18 26.86 1.50
N ASN A 842 -9.94 25.77 1.41
CA ASN A 842 -9.63 24.48 2.00
C ASN A 842 -9.73 23.34 0.98
N GLY A 843 -8.67 23.20 0.17
CA GLY A 843 -8.54 22.19 -0.87
C GLY A 843 -9.06 22.62 -2.25
N GLY A 844 -9.77 23.76 -2.34
CA GLY A 844 -10.21 24.35 -3.60
C GLY A 844 -10.98 23.36 -4.49
N ASN A 845 -10.66 23.35 -5.78
CA ASN A 845 -11.26 22.42 -6.74
C ASN A 845 -10.82 20.95 -6.56
N ASP A 846 -9.95 20.64 -5.59
CA ASP A 846 -9.50 19.27 -5.36
C ASP A 846 -9.79 18.81 -3.93
N GLY A 847 -10.77 19.44 -3.26
CA GLY A 847 -11.11 19.25 -1.85
C GLY A 847 -11.11 17.79 -1.37
N PRO A 848 -11.81 16.85 -2.02
CA PRO A 848 -11.82 15.44 -1.60
C PRO A 848 -10.44 14.77 -1.65
N ARG A 849 -9.64 15.05 -2.69
CA ARG A 849 -8.29 14.47 -2.79
C ARG A 849 -7.30 15.16 -1.87
N ALA A 850 -7.45 16.48 -1.69
CA ALA A 850 -6.71 17.23 -0.69
C ALA A 850 -6.98 16.69 0.72
N ALA A 851 -8.20 16.19 0.99
CA ALA A 851 -8.57 15.57 2.25
C ALA A 851 -8.12 14.11 2.40
N GLY A 852 -7.79 13.40 1.31
CA GLY A 852 -7.24 12.04 1.39
C GLY A 852 -7.73 11.05 0.33
N TYR A 853 -8.72 11.39 -0.51
CA TYR A 853 -9.23 10.47 -1.55
C TYR A 853 -8.30 10.34 -2.77
N GLY A 854 -8.21 9.15 -3.36
CA GLY A 854 -7.39 8.87 -4.54
C GLY A 854 -8.04 9.32 -5.85
N TYR A 855 -9.38 9.33 -5.89
CA TYR A 855 -10.18 9.79 -7.01
C TYR A 855 -11.38 10.61 -6.56
N HIS A 856 -11.73 11.65 -7.32
CA HIS A 856 -12.96 12.41 -7.16
C HIS A 856 -13.64 12.68 -8.50
N SER A 857 -14.96 12.48 -8.54
CA SER A 857 -15.84 13.08 -9.54
C SER A 857 -17.14 13.54 -8.90
N GLY A 858 -17.47 14.83 -8.95
CA GLY A 858 -18.76 15.32 -8.44
C GLY A 858 -18.75 16.80 -8.07
N SER A 859 -19.63 17.20 -7.16
CA SER A 859 -19.77 18.61 -6.76
C SER A 859 -19.23 18.87 -5.35
N PHE A 860 -18.52 19.99 -5.14
CA PHE A 860 -18.02 20.35 -3.81
C PHE A 860 -19.12 20.81 -2.87
N GLN A 861 -20.16 21.46 -3.40
CA GLN A 861 -21.36 21.83 -2.66
C GLN A 861 -22.53 21.00 -3.17
N ASN A 862 -23.77 21.33 -2.79
CA ASN A 862 -24.91 20.90 -3.58
C ASN A 862 -24.85 21.50 -5.01
N LEU A 863 -25.77 21.12 -5.89
CA LEU A 863 -25.95 21.77 -7.18
C LEU A 863 -26.29 23.25 -6.97
N VAL A 864 -25.36 24.13 -7.35
CA VAL A 864 -25.42 25.59 -7.20
C VAL A 864 -25.32 26.26 -8.57
N PRO A 865 -25.74 27.54 -8.71
CA PRO A 865 -25.48 28.30 -9.93
C PRO A 865 -23.97 28.42 -10.19
N PHE A 866 -23.55 28.32 -11.44
CA PHE A 866 -22.14 28.40 -11.85
C PHE A 866 -21.95 29.25 -13.11
N THR A 867 -20.71 29.61 -13.42
CA THR A 867 -20.35 30.36 -14.63
C THR A 867 -19.35 29.56 -15.47
N ALA A 868 -19.63 29.38 -16.76
CA ALA A 868 -18.70 28.74 -17.70
C ALA A 868 -18.14 29.77 -18.68
N VAL A 869 -16.90 29.53 -19.13
CA VAL A 869 -16.23 30.32 -20.17
C VAL A 869 -16.13 29.46 -21.42
N ASP A 870 -16.60 29.97 -22.57
CA ASP A 870 -16.50 29.24 -23.83
C ASP A 870 -15.13 29.39 -24.50
N GLU A 871 -14.93 28.71 -25.64
CA GLU A 871 -13.67 28.74 -26.42
C GLU A 871 -13.29 30.15 -26.93
N ASN A 872 -14.23 31.09 -26.94
CA ASN A 872 -14.03 32.48 -27.35
C ASN A 872 -13.75 33.42 -26.17
N GLY A 873 -13.82 32.91 -24.93
CA GLY A 873 -13.66 33.68 -23.71
C GLY A 873 -14.94 34.33 -23.19
N ASP A 874 -16.12 33.99 -23.73
CA ASP A 874 -17.40 34.53 -23.29
C ASP A 874 -17.90 33.82 -22.03
N ILE A 875 -18.29 34.61 -21.01
CA ILE A 875 -18.76 34.11 -19.71
C ILE A 875 -20.29 33.96 -19.74
N THR A 876 -20.79 32.76 -19.50
CA THR A 876 -22.22 32.45 -19.37
C THR A 876 -22.54 31.97 -17.95
N ALA A 877 -23.58 32.54 -17.33
CA ALA A 877 -24.07 32.12 -16.03
C ALA A 877 -25.24 31.14 -16.16
N TYR A 878 -25.19 30.03 -15.43
CA TYR A 878 -26.21 28.99 -15.42
C TYR A 878 -26.85 28.88 -14.03
N PRO A 879 -28.19 28.70 -13.94
CA PRO A 879 -28.86 28.44 -12.67
C PRO A 879 -28.53 27.04 -12.15
N ALA A 880 -28.75 26.80 -10.86
CA ALA A 880 -28.66 25.45 -10.30
C ALA A 880 -29.63 24.50 -11.01
N SER A 881 -29.14 23.37 -11.51
CA SER A 881 -29.95 22.35 -12.17
C SER A 881 -29.31 20.97 -12.08
N TYR A 882 -30.12 19.93 -12.12
CA TYR A 882 -29.68 18.55 -12.31
C TYR A 882 -29.30 18.20 -13.76
N PHE A 883 -29.68 19.02 -14.75
CA PHE A 883 -29.53 18.73 -16.18
C PHE A 883 -28.46 19.58 -16.86
N LEU A 884 -27.91 20.55 -16.13
CA LEU A 884 -26.76 21.34 -16.55
C LEU A 884 -26.06 21.82 -15.29
N TRP A 885 -24.94 21.19 -14.97
CA TRP A 885 -24.22 21.41 -13.72
C TRP A 885 -22.72 21.29 -13.90
N GLU A 886 -21.99 21.91 -12.98
CA GLU A 886 -20.55 21.81 -12.90
C GLU A 886 -20.18 20.63 -11.99
N LYS A 887 -19.38 19.71 -12.53
CA LYS A 887 -18.73 18.63 -11.78
C LYS A 887 -17.23 18.83 -11.83
N MET A 888 -16.54 18.23 -10.88
CA MET A 888 -15.10 18.39 -10.72
C MET A 888 -14.47 17.01 -10.70
N VAL A 889 -13.56 16.79 -11.65
CA VAL A 889 -12.86 15.54 -11.84
C VAL A 889 -11.40 15.74 -11.45
N ASN A 890 -11.02 15.26 -10.26
CA ASN A 890 -9.67 15.38 -9.70
C ASN A 890 -9.05 16.81 -9.80
N GLY A 891 -9.79 17.85 -9.41
CA GLY A 891 -9.30 19.23 -9.54
C GLY A 891 -9.84 20.00 -10.75
N ILE A 892 -10.35 19.30 -11.75
CA ILE A 892 -10.65 19.86 -13.07
C ILE A 892 -12.16 20.12 -13.21
N PRO A 893 -12.59 21.37 -13.44
CA PRO A 893 -14.00 21.68 -13.69
C PRO A 893 -14.44 21.12 -15.05
N GLU A 894 -15.59 20.45 -15.05
CA GLU A 894 -16.28 19.93 -16.22
C GLU A 894 -17.76 20.33 -16.17
N THR A 895 -18.35 20.62 -17.32
CA THR A 895 -19.79 20.87 -17.42
C THR A 895 -20.49 19.59 -17.88
N SER A 896 -21.44 19.12 -17.08
CA SER A 896 -22.27 17.96 -17.41
C SER A 896 -23.68 18.38 -17.80
N THR A 897 -24.18 17.81 -18.89
CA THR A 897 -25.60 17.91 -19.31
C THR A 897 -26.41 16.66 -18.97
N THR A 898 -25.77 15.67 -18.34
CA THR A 898 -26.42 14.43 -17.92
C THR A 898 -27.09 14.66 -16.57
N TYR A 899 -28.27 14.05 -16.36
CA TYR A 899 -28.97 14.13 -15.09
C TYR A 899 -28.05 13.66 -13.94
N ALA A 900 -27.81 14.50 -12.93
CA ALA A 900 -26.71 14.29 -11.97
C ALA A 900 -26.66 12.88 -11.33
N PRO A 901 -27.77 12.26 -10.86
CA PRO A 901 -27.76 10.87 -10.40
C PRO A 901 -27.25 9.85 -11.43
N THR A 902 -27.64 9.99 -12.70
CA THR A 902 -27.18 9.11 -13.77
C THR A 902 -25.69 9.31 -14.05
N ASP A 903 -25.23 10.56 -14.10
CA ASP A 903 -23.82 10.90 -14.32
C ASP A 903 -22.93 10.43 -13.16
N ASN A 904 -23.40 10.55 -11.91
CA ASN A 904 -22.68 10.02 -10.76
C ASN A 904 -22.54 8.50 -10.83
N VAL A 905 -23.61 7.77 -11.20
CA VAL A 905 -23.52 6.30 -11.37
C VAL A 905 -22.62 5.93 -12.55
N ASP A 906 -22.66 6.69 -13.66
CA ASP A 906 -21.76 6.47 -14.78
C ASP A 906 -20.28 6.63 -14.35
N ASP A 907 -19.96 7.70 -13.62
CA ASP A 907 -18.61 7.94 -13.10
C ASP A 907 -18.15 6.83 -12.13
N ALA A 908 -19.06 6.29 -11.30
CA ALA A 908 -18.75 5.17 -10.40
C ALA A 908 -18.51 3.86 -11.14
N LEU A 909 -19.33 3.54 -12.13
CA LEU A 909 -19.13 2.35 -12.97
C LEU A 909 -17.85 2.47 -13.79
N ASP A 910 -17.57 3.64 -14.35
CA ASP A 910 -16.34 3.92 -15.07
C ASP A 910 -15.11 3.76 -14.18
N TRP A 911 -15.17 4.25 -12.94
CA TRP A 911 -14.10 4.07 -11.97
C TRP A 911 -13.92 2.60 -11.58
N LEU A 912 -15.00 1.89 -11.23
CA LEU A 912 -14.99 0.47 -10.89
C LEU A 912 -14.40 -0.40 -12.01
N ASN A 913 -14.77 -0.14 -13.26
CA ASN A 913 -14.27 -0.86 -14.43
C ASN A 913 -12.77 -0.69 -14.67
N ARG A 914 -12.13 0.29 -14.03
CA ARG A 914 -10.69 0.56 -14.13
C ARG A 914 -9.90 -0.01 -12.94
N GLN A 915 -10.56 -0.57 -11.93
CA GLN A 915 -9.88 -1.11 -10.75
C GLN A 915 -9.34 -2.52 -11.01
N ASP A 916 -8.22 -2.84 -10.34
CA ASP A 916 -7.77 -4.23 -10.21
C ASP A 916 -8.71 -4.94 -9.24
N LEU A 917 -9.45 -5.92 -9.75
CA LEU A 917 -10.41 -6.74 -9.00
C LEU A 917 -9.78 -7.56 -7.86
N ASN A 918 -8.44 -7.55 -7.73
CA ASN A 918 -7.72 -8.18 -6.61
C ASN A 918 -7.31 -7.17 -5.50
N GLN A 919 -7.70 -5.90 -5.62
CA GLN A 919 -7.52 -4.87 -4.58
C GLN A 919 -8.89 -4.43 -4.06
N PRO A 920 -9.07 -4.30 -2.73
CA PRO A 920 -10.30 -3.80 -2.17
C PRO A 920 -10.46 -2.35 -2.52
N TRP A 921 -11.71 -1.94 -2.61
CA TRP A 921 -12.04 -0.56 -2.87
C TRP A 921 -13.07 -0.01 -1.89
N PHE A 922 -12.99 1.28 -1.65
CA PHE A 922 -13.98 2.05 -0.89
C PHE A 922 -14.52 3.19 -1.75
N ILE A 923 -15.82 3.20 -2.00
CA ILE A 923 -16.49 4.31 -2.68
C ILE A 923 -17.36 5.06 -1.67
N TRP A 924 -17.02 6.32 -1.44
CA TRP A 924 -17.96 7.31 -0.94
C TRP A 924 -18.84 7.77 -2.10
N PHE A 925 -20.05 7.24 -2.20
CA PHE A 925 -21.00 7.54 -3.27
C PHE A 925 -22.15 8.38 -2.71
N ALA A 926 -22.14 9.68 -2.95
CA ALA A 926 -23.12 10.59 -2.36
C ALA A 926 -23.93 11.30 -3.43
N PHE A 927 -25.20 10.92 -3.59
CA PHE A 927 -26.11 11.60 -4.51
C PHE A 927 -26.33 13.06 -4.09
N ASN A 928 -26.57 13.93 -5.08
CA ASN A 928 -27.24 15.21 -4.85
C ASN A 928 -28.75 15.01 -4.63
N ALA A 929 -29.32 13.97 -5.21
CA ALA A 929 -30.75 13.67 -5.08
C ALA A 929 -31.10 13.13 -3.67
N PRO A 930 -32.33 13.39 -3.19
CA PRO A 930 -33.37 14.25 -3.79
C PRO A 930 -33.32 15.75 -3.38
N HIS A 931 -32.18 16.32 -2.99
CA HIS A 931 -32.08 17.72 -2.57
C HIS A 931 -32.58 18.71 -3.64
N ALA A 932 -33.12 19.86 -3.21
CA ALA A 932 -33.50 20.95 -4.12
C ALA A 932 -32.32 21.39 -5.02
N PRO A 933 -32.57 21.89 -6.25
CA PRO A 933 -33.86 22.24 -6.84
C PRO A 933 -34.72 21.02 -7.20
N PHE A 934 -36.02 21.07 -6.89
CA PHE A 934 -36.94 19.99 -7.26
C PHE A 934 -37.29 20.12 -8.75
N GLN A 935 -36.79 19.20 -9.56
CA GLN A 935 -36.98 19.16 -11.00
C GLN A 935 -37.53 17.79 -11.42
N VAL A 936 -38.43 17.78 -12.39
CA VAL A 936 -38.97 16.55 -12.98
C VAL A 936 -37.80 15.67 -13.46
N PRO A 937 -37.65 14.43 -12.95
CA PRO A 937 -36.55 13.54 -13.34
C PRO A 937 -36.72 13.04 -14.78
N PRO A 938 -35.70 12.38 -15.36
CA PRO A 938 -35.84 11.70 -16.64
C PRO A 938 -36.96 10.62 -16.60
N VAL A 939 -37.45 10.25 -17.77
CA VAL A 939 -38.50 9.22 -17.90
C VAL A 939 -37.89 7.85 -17.67
N SER A 940 -38.26 7.22 -16.55
CA SER A 940 -37.90 5.84 -16.21
C SER A 940 -38.47 4.81 -17.19
N THR A 941 -37.77 3.68 -17.32
CA THR A 941 -38.28 2.50 -18.02
C THR A 941 -39.43 1.81 -17.28
N ASN A 942 -39.46 1.91 -15.95
CA ASN A 942 -40.49 1.36 -15.07
C ASN A 942 -40.87 2.44 -14.03
N PRO A 943 -41.61 3.50 -14.44
CA PRO A 943 -41.89 4.62 -13.57
C PRO A 943 -42.71 4.19 -12.35
N GLY A 944 -42.29 4.66 -11.18
CA GLY A 944 -43.08 4.56 -9.96
C GLY A 944 -44.35 5.42 -10.02
N PRO A 945 -45.23 5.30 -9.01
CA PRO A 945 -46.51 6.01 -9.01
C PRO A 945 -46.37 7.54 -9.13
N HIS A 946 -45.32 8.14 -8.54
CA HIS A 946 -45.16 9.59 -8.59
C HIS A 946 -44.62 10.03 -9.94
N GLN A 947 -43.60 9.34 -10.47
CA GLN A 947 -43.11 9.58 -11.83
C GLN A 947 -44.22 9.45 -12.88
N ALA A 948 -45.05 8.40 -12.79
CA ALA A 948 -46.14 8.15 -13.71
C ALA A 948 -47.26 9.22 -13.63
N ALA A 949 -47.36 9.94 -12.51
CA ALA A 949 -48.34 10.99 -12.31
C ALA A 949 -47.89 12.36 -12.83
N LEU A 950 -46.58 12.57 -13.03
CA LEU A 950 -46.03 13.83 -13.52
C LEU A 950 -46.41 14.08 -14.99
N THR A 951 -46.61 15.35 -15.32
CA THR A 951 -46.95 15.82 -16.67
C THR A 951 -45.91 16.75 -17.28
N GLY A 952 -45.02 17.31 -16.46
CA GLY A 952 -43.93 18.19 -16.89
C GLY A 952 -42.84 17.44 -17.67
N ALA A 953 -42.08 18.20 -18.44
CA ALA A 953 -40.89 17.68 -19.13
C ALA A 953 -39.69 17.57 -18.15
N PRO A 954 -38.72 16.67 -18.39
CA PRO A 954 -37.52 16.58 -17.57
C PRO A 954 -36.81 17.92 -17.41
N GLY A 955 -36.46 18.27 -16.17
CA GLY A 955 -35.83 19.55 -15.82
C GLY A 955 -36.81 20.68 -15.47
N GLU A 956 -38.11 20.53 -15.74
CA GLU A 956 -39.12 21.49 -15.30
C GLU A 956 -39.28 21.47 -13.77
N GLN A 957 -39.52 22.63 -13.18
CA GLN A 957 -39.82 22.79 -11.76
C GLN A 957 -41.33 22.67 -11.51
N GLU A 958 -41.79 22.96 -10.28
CA GLU A 958 -43.20 22.86 -9.93
C GLU A 958 -44.16 23.58 -10.91
N ASN A 959 -45.29 22.95 -11.20
CA ASN A 959 -46.35 23.52 -12.03
C ASN A 959 -47.73 23.12 -11.47
N ALA A 960 -48.81 23.60 -12.09
CA ALA A 960 -50.17 23.26 -11.69
C ALA A 960 -50.50 21.77 -11.98
N GLY A 961 -51.38 21.17 -11.18
CA GLY A 961 -51.80 19.78 -11.35
C GLY A 961 -50.97 18.84 -10.48
N ASN A 962 -50.47 17.75 -11.07
CA ASN A 962 -49.69 16.74 -10.36
C ASN A 962 -48.21 17.11 -10.17
N ASP A 963 -47.72 18.15 -10.83
CA ASP A 963 -46.31 18.57 -10.80
C ASP A 963 -46.00 19.45 -9.57
N THR A 964 -46.43 19.01 -8.38
CA THR A 964 -46.12 19.70 -7.11
C THR A 964 -44.69 19.40 -6.65
N LYS A 965 -44.13 20.22 -5.75
CA LYS A 965 -42.82 19.95 -5.12
C LYS A 965 -42.77 18.56 -4.49
N GLU A 966 -43.85 18.18 -3.78
CA GLU A 966 -43.97 16.89 -3.09
C GLU A 966 -43.89 15.71 -4.06
N ASN A 967 -44.60 15.78 -5.19
CA ASN A 967 -44.61 14.73 -6.20
C ASN A 967 -43.31 14.69 -6.99
N ILE A 968 -42.75 15.85 -7.36
CA ILE A 968 -41.45 15.91 -8.04
C ILE A 968 -40.35 15.33 -7.14
N TYR A 969 -40.31 15.70 -5.86
CA TYR A 969 -39.37 15.14 -4.89
C TYR A 969 -39.48 13.61 -4.80
N ARG A 970 -40.70 13.08 -4.71
CA ARG A 970 -40.93 11.61 -4.67
C ARG A 970 -40.53 10.93 -5.95
N ALA A 971 -40.81 11.54 -7.10
CA ALA A 971 -40.36 11.05 -8.39
C ALA A 971 -38.83 11.03 -8.50
N MET A 972 -38.13 12.02 -7.95
CA MET A 972 -36.66 12.03 -7.86
C MET A 972 -36.14 10.88 -6.98
N VAL A 973 -36.82 10.55 -5.88
CA VAL A 973 -36.50 9.39 -5.03
C VAL A 973 -36.72 8.06 -5.78
N GLU A 974 -37.83 7.93 -6.52
CA GLU A 974 -38.07 6.76 -7.38
C GLU A 974 -36.98 6.59 -8.44
N TYR A 975 -36.51 7.69 -9.04
CA TYR A 975 -35.43 7.65 -10.03
C TYR A 975 -34.07 7.32 -9.39
N MET A 976 -33.81 7.82 -8.18
CA MET A 976 -32.61 7.46 -7.40
C MET A 976 -32.60 5.96 -7.08
N ASP A 977 -33.75 5.34 -6.74
CA ASP A 977 -33.85 3.89 -6.55
C ASP A 977 -33.51 3.11 -7.83
N GLU A 978 -33.94 3.59 -9.00
CA GLU A 978 -33.57 3.00 -10.30
C GLU A 978 -32.05 3.06 -10.55
N GLU A 979 -31.42 4.21 -10.29
CA GLU A 979 -29.96 4.37 -10.44
C GLU A 979 -29.16 3.54 -9.42
N ILE A 980 -29.66 3.38 -8.19
CA ILE A 980 -29.07 2.44 -7.20
C ILE A 980 -29.16 1.00 -7.74
N GLY A 981 -30.30 0.62 -8.31
CA GLY A 981 -30.47 -0.67 -8.97
C GLY A 981 -29.45 -0.87 -10.08
N ARG A 982 -29.31 0.11 -10.97
CA ARG A 982 -28.34 0.08 -12.08
C ARG A 982 -26.90 -0.05 -11.60
N LEU A 983 -26.51 0.72 -10.58
CA LEU A 983 -25.16 0.68 -10.01
C LEU A 983 -24.83 -0.72 -9.49
N ILE A 984 -25.68 -1.25 -8.61
CA ILE A 984 -25.42 -2.53 -7.92
C ILE A 984 -25.52 -3.71 -8.88
N ASP A 985 -26.54 -3.76 -9.74
CA ASP A 985 -26.71 -4.86 -10.70
C ASP A 985 -25.59 -4.88 -11.78
N SER A 986 -24.85 -3.78 -11.94
CA SER A 986 -23.69 -3.70 -12.86
C SER A 986 -22.38 -4.16 -12.22
N ILE A 987 -22.32 -4.33 -10.90
CA ILE A 987 -21.12 -4.88 -10.22
C ILE A 987 -21.04 -6.38 -10.53
N PRO A 988 -19.89 -6.91 -11.00
CA PRO A 988 -19.73 -8.34 -11.24
C PRO A 988 -20.07 -9.18 -10.01
N ALA A 989 -20.73 -10.32 -10.20
CA ALA A 989 -21.20 -11.14 -9.07
C ALA A 989 -20.09 -11.59 -8.11
N SER A 990 -18.87 -11.81 -8.61
CA SER A 990 -17.70 -12.14 -7.78
C SER A 990 -17.30 -10.97 -6.87
N GLU A 991 -17.30 -9.75 -7.40
CA GLU A 991 -17.02 -8.52 -6.64
C GLU A 991 -18.13 -8.20 -5.65
N LEU A 992 -19.38 -8.31 -6.09
CA LEU A 992 -20.55 -8.02 -5.27
C LEU A 992 -20.62 -8.96 -4.05
N ALA A 993 -20.22 -10.23 -4.21
CA ALA A 993 -20.15 -11.20 -3.11
C ALA A 993 -19.15 -10.78 -2.00
N GLN A 994 -18.18 -9.95 -2.33
CA GLN A 994 -17.16 -9.40 -1.43
C GLN A 994 -17.45 -7.95 -1.00
N THR A 995 -18.58 -7.37 -1.45
CA THR A 995 -18.90 -5.97 -1.21
C THR A 995 -19.87 -5.82 -0.04
N THR A 996 -19.52 -4.96 0.93
CA THR A 996 -20.46 -4.40 1.90
C THR A 996 -21.07 -3.14 1.33
N ILE A 997 -22.40 -3.07 1.26
CA ILE A 997 -23.14 -1.89 0.78
C ILE A 997 -23.84 -1.23 1.95
N ILE A 998 -23.57 0.05 2.15
CA ILE A 998 -24.17 0.88 3.19
C ILE A 998 -25.03 1.93 2.49
N PHE A 999 -26.31 2.03 2.83
CA PHE A 999 -27.22 3.08 2.35
C PHE A 999 -27.70 3.91 3.53
N ILE A 1000 -27.63 5.24 3.46
CA ILE A 1000 -28.08 6.16 4.51
C ILE A 1000 -28.59 7.49 3.94
N GLY A 1001 -29.59 8.11 4.59
CA GLY A 1001 -29.93 9.53 4.38
C GLY A 1001 -29.08 10.46 5.26
N ASP A 1002 -28.59 11.59 4.75
CA ASP A 1002 -27.68 12.46 5.52
C ASP A 1002 -28.36 13.39 6.55
N ASN A 1003 -29.64 13.68 6.35
CA ASN A 1003 -30.49 14.44 7.27
C ASN A 1003 -31.98 14.25 6.93
N GLY A 1004 -32.87 14.83 7.73
CA GLY A 1004 -34.31 14.76 7.57
C GLY A 1004 -34.86 15.37 6.27
N THR A 1005 -36.14 15.10 6.01
CA THR A 1005 -36.90 15.59 4.85
C THR A 1005 -37.07 17.12 4.90
N PRO A 1006 -36.96 17.86 3.78
CA PRO A 1006 -37.14 19.31 3.76
C PRO A 1006 -38.59 19.74 3.99
N ALA A 1007 -38.78 20.82 4.76
CA ALA A 1007 -40.11 21.34 5.11
C ALA A 1007 -41.11 21.48 3.94
N PRO A 1008 -40.71 21.92 2.72
CA PRO A 1008 -41.66 22.08 1.61
C PRO A 1008 -42.22 20.78 1.02
N VAL A 1009 -41.71 19.62 1.41
CA VAL A 1009 -42.10 18.31 0.83
C VAL A 1009 -42.49 17.26 1.88
N VAL A 1010 -42.53 17.67 3.15
CA VAL A 1010 -43.08 16.89 4.26
C VAL A 1010 -44.60 16.77 4.08
N THR A 1011 -45.15 15.59 4.40
CA THR A 1011 -46.59 15.31 4.28
C THR A 1011 -47.15 14.74 5.59
N GLY A 1012 -48.48 14.63 5.66
CA GLY A 1012 -49.18 14.09 6.81
C GLY A 1012 -49.20 15.04 8.02
N ASN A 1013 -49.30 14.46 9.22
CA ASN A 1013 -49.39 15.22 10.48
C ASN A 1013 -48.02 15.69 11.04
N ILE A 1014 -46.96 15.62 10.24
CA ILE A 1014 -45.62 16.06 10.64
C ILE A 1014 -45.55 17.59 10.57
N ASP A 1015 -45.05 18.25 11.63
CA ASP A 1015 -44.83 19.70 11.61
C ASP A 1015 -43.66 20.06 10.68
N PRO A 1016 -43.86 20.86 9.62
CA PRO A 1016 -42.77 21.33 8.76
C PRO A 1016 -41.70 22.15 9.50
N LEU A 1017 -42.01 22.69 10.68
CA LEU A 1017 -41.05 23.37 11.55
C LEU A 1017 -40.14 22.40 12.32
N HIS A 1018 -40.42 21.09 12.28
CA HIS A 1018 -39.58 20.03 12.85
C HIS A 1018 -38.72 19.33 11.78
N ALA A 1019 -38.79 19.77 10.53
CA ALA A 1019 -38.10 19.18 9.38
C ALA A 1019 -36.56 19.42 9.37
N LYS A 1020 -35.89 19.11 8.25
CA LYS A 1020 -34.48 19.46 8.00
C LYS A 1020 -34.11 20.84 8.54
N PHE A 1021 -32.86 20.98 9.03
CA PHE A 1021 -32.31 22.11 9.78
C PHE A 1021 -32.63 22.13 11.28
N THR A 1022 -33.53 21.28 11.79
CA THR A 1022 -33.91 21.30 13.20
C THR A 1022 -33.47 20.06 13.95
N LEU A 1023 -33.27 20.21 15.27
CA LEU A 1023 -32.88 19.11 16.16
C LEU A 1023 -34.05 18.18 16.54
N TYR A 1024 -35.24 18.42 16.00
CA TYR A 1024 -36.39 17.54 16.14
C TYR A 1024 -36.18 16.25 15.35
N GLN A 1025 -36.89 15.18 15.72
CA GLN A 1025 -36.79 13.85 15.14
C GLN A 1025 -36.90 13.87 13.63
N GLN A 1026 -37.84 14.64 13.10
CA GLN A 1026 -38.03 14.73 11.66
C GLN A 1026 -36.82 15.36 10.93
N GLY A 1027 -35.99 16.16 11.61
CA GLY A 1027 -34.77 16.75 11.07
C GLY A 1027 -33.54 15.86 11.13
N ILE A 1028 -33.50 14.87 12.04
CA ILE A 1028 -32.29 14.08 12.34
C ILE A 1028 -32.46 12.55 12.23
N HIS A 1029 -33.69 12.04 12.07
CA HIS A 1029 -33.98 10.61 11.99
C HIS A 1029 -34.00 10.13 10.55
N VAL A 1030 -33.03 9.29 10.19
CA VAL A 1030 -32.74 8.92 8.79
C VAL A 1030 -32.83 7.41 8.56
N PRO A 1031 -33.21 6.96 7.34
CA PRO A 1031 -33.19 5.55 6.98
C PRO A 1031 -31.75 5.06 6.80
N MET A 1032 -31.46 3.84 7.25
CA MET A 1032 -30.18 3.17 6.98
C MET A 1032 -30.36 1.66 6.76
N VAL A 1033 -29.65 1.12 5.77
CA VAL A 1033 -29.49 -0.33 5.55
C VAL A 1033 -28.03 -0.66 5.33
N VAL A 1034 -27.56 -1.76 5.89
CA VAL A 1034 -26.25 -2.34 5.58
C VAL A 1034 -26.45 -3.76 5.05
N ALA A 1035 -25.92 -4.06 3.87
CA ALA A 1035 -26.15 -5.30 3.12
C ALA A 1035 -24.85 -5.88 2.55
N GLY A 1036 -24.87 -7.16 2.17
CA GLY A 1036 -23.75 -7.82 1.49
C GLY A 1036 -22.74 -8.45 2.44
N ALA A 1037 -21.45 -8.37 2.08
CA ALA A 1037 -20.36 -8.97 2.84
C ALA A 1037 -20.35 -8.50 4.32
N GLY A 1038 -19.94 -9.39 5.23
CA GLY A 1038 -19.94 -9.09 6.67
C GLY A 1038 -21.32 -9.13 7.38
N VAL A 1039 -22.42 -9.29 6.64
CA VAL A 1039 -23.77 -9.43 7.20
C VAL A 1039 -24.17 -10.91 7.38
N SER A 1040 -24.32 -11.34 8.62
CA SER A 1040 -24.95 -12.63 8.95
C SER A 1040 -26.46 -12.52 8.86
N ASN A 1041 -27.20 -13.61 8.61
CA ASN A 1041 -28.67 -13.70 8.65
C ASN A 1041 -29.42 -12.47 8.08
N PRO A 1042 -29.31 -12.20 6.77
CA PRO A 1042 -29.90 -11.03 6.12
C PRO A 1042 -31.43 -11.03 6.12
N GLY A 1043 -32.05 -9.89 5.80
CA GLY A 1043 -33.50 -9.69 5.80
C GLY A 1043 -34.08 -9.30 7.17
N ARG A 1044 -33.23 -8.93 8.13
CA ARG A 1044 -33.65 -8.58 9.50
C ARG A 1044 -33.76 -7.07 9.71
N THR A 1045 -34.49 -6.69 10.76
CA THR A 1045 -34.60 -5.31 11.23
C THR A 1045 -33.96 -5.16 12.60
N SER A 1046 -33.22 -4.07 12.81
CA SER A 1046 -32.64 -3.67 14.10
C SER A 1046 -33.21 -2.33 14.54
N ASN A 1047 -33.62 -2.26 15.80
CA ASN A 1047 -34.08 -1.02 16.45
C ASN A 1047 -33.03 -0.44 17.41
N GLN A 1048 -31.80 -0.96 17.38
CA GLN A 1048 -30.70 -0.43 18.18
C GLN A 1048 -30.44 1.02 17.81
N LEU A 1049 -30.19 1.86 18.81
CA LEU A 1049 -29.79 3.25 18.61
C LEU A 1049 -28.42 3.31 17.93
N ILE A 1050 -28.36 3.98 16.78
CA ILE A 1050 -27.14 4.24 16.01
C ILE A 1050 -27.00 5.74 15.81
N ASN A 1051 -25.76 6.24 15.89
CA ASN A 1051 -25.43 7.59 15.43
C ASN A 1051 -24.68 7.48 14.10
N SER A 1052 -24.93 8.38 13.14
CA SER A 1052 -24.21 8.41 11.85
C SER A 1052 -22.69 8.37 12.01
N THR A 1053 -22.15 8.97 13.08
CA THR A 1053 -20.74 8.93 13.47
C THR A 1053 -20.19 7.50 13.62
N ASP A 1054 -21.03 6.52 14.00
CA ASP A 1054 -20.65 5.11 14.19
C ASP A 1054 -20.21 4.40 12.90
N LEU A 1055 -20.57 4.96 11.74
CA LEU A 1055 -20.17 4.42 10.45
C LEU A 1055 -18.65 4.45 10.28
N PHE A 1056 -17.97 5.45 10.85
CA PHE A 1056 -16.51 5.52 10.83
C PHE A 1056 -15.89 4.26 11.41
N ALA A 1057 -16.21 3.94 12.67
CA ALA A 1057 -15.68 2.75 13.32
C ALA A 1057 -16.12 1.45 12.62
N THR A 1058 -17.38 1.39 12.19
CA THR A 1058 -17.89 0.17 11.55
C THR A 1058 -17.20 -0.11 10.22
N ILE A 1059 -16.94 0.93 9.40
CA ILE A 1059 -16.22 0.80 8.11
C ILE A 1059 -14.78 0.34 8.32
N LEU A 1060 -14.08 0.88 9.32
CA LEU A 1060 -12.71 0.47 9.64
C LEU A 1060 -12.64 -1.00 10.08
N GLU A 1061 -13.54 -1.44 10.97
CA GLU A 1061 -13.59 -2.84 11.38
C GLU A 1061 -13.98 -3.78 10.23
N LEU A 1062 -14.93 -3.39 9.38
CA LEU A 1062 -15.28 -4.13 8.14
C LEU A 1062 -14.08 -4.27 7.20
N SER A 1063 -13.17 -3.30 7.24
CA SER A 1063 -11.91 -3.29 6.49
C SER A 1063 -10.76 -4.00 7.22
N GLY A 1064 -11.04 -4.68 8.34
CA GLY A 1064 -10.06 -5.41 9.12
C GLY A 1064 -9.06 -4.53 9.89
N ILE A 1065 -9.39 -3.25 10.12
CA ILE A 1065 -8.63 -2.34 10.96
C ILE A 1065 -9.15 -2.44 12.39
N ASP A 1066 -8.27 -2.77 13.32
CA ASP A 1066 -8.59 -2.83 14.74
C ASP A 1066 -8.51 -1.43 15.38
N ILE A 1067 -9.67 -0.92 15.76
CA ILE A 1067 -9.85 0.42 16.33
C ILE A 1067 -9.24 0.51 17.73
N ALA A 1068 -9.14 -0.59 18.47
CA ALA A 1068 -8.55 -0.57 19.80
C ALA A 1068 -7.03 -0.35 19.76
N THR A 1069 -6.36 -0.69 18.65
CA THR A 1069 -4.89 -0.67 18.54
C THR A 1069 -4.32 0.30 17.51
N ASN A 1070 -5.05 0.59 16.42
CA ASN A 1070 -4.51 1.35 15.27
C ASN A 1070 -5.21 2.69 15.01
N ALA A 1071 -6.27 3.00 15.75
CA ALA A 1071 -6.94 4.27 15.67
C ALA A 1071 -6.15 5.42 16.31
N PRO A 1072 -6.14 6.63 15.73
CA PRO A 1072 -5.73 7.81 16.47
C PRO A 1072 -6.55 7.93 17.77
N PRO A 1073 -6.00 8.53 18.85
CA PRO A 1073 -6.76 8.88 20.06
C PRO A 1073 -8.03 9.72 19.81
N ALA A 1074 -8.24 10.17 18.58
CA ALA A 1074 -9.28 11.06 18.10
C ALA A 1074 -10.65 10.39 17.79
N ILE A 1075 -10.79 9.05 17.79
CA ILE A 1075 -12.09 8.36 17.53
C ILE A 1075 -13.01 8.35 18.77
N SER A 1076 -13.02 9.41 19.59
CA SER A 1076 -13.66 9.36 20.92
C SER A 1076 -15.19 9.16 20.89
N ASP A 1077 -15.85 9.40 19.76
CA ASP A 1077 -17.33 9.45 19.69
C ASP A 1077 -17.98 8.32 18.89
N SER A 1078 -17.21 7.57 18.09
CA SER A 1078 -17.73 6.51 17.21
C SER A 1078 -17.70 5.14 17.90
N ILE A 1079 -18.79 4.38 17.82
CA ILE A 1079 -18.92 3.03 18.39
C ILE A 1079 -19.31 2.07 17.26
N SER A 1080 -18.44 1.10 16.96
CA SER A 1080 -18.74 0.10 15.91
C SER A 1080 -20.01 -0.69 16.24
N PHE A 1081 -20.88 -0.84 15.25
CA PHE A 1081 -22.05 -1.70 15.31
C PHE A 1081 -21.90 -2.99 14.49
N LEU A 1082 -20.67 -3.33 14.08
CA LEU A 1082 -20.37 -4.61 13.41
C LEU A 1082 -20.96 -5.84 14.13
N PRO A 1083 -20.98 -5.93 15.49
CA PRO A 1083 -21.66 -7.02 16.19
C PRO A 1083 -23.13 -7.20 15.80
N ILE A 1084 -23.85 -6.10 15.50
CA ILE A 1084 -25.24 -6.16 15.03
C ILE A 1084 -25.30 -6.80 13.64
N LEU A 1085 -24.36 -6.47 12.74
CA LEU A 1085 -24.30 -7.02 11.38
C LEU A 1085 -23.96 -8.51 11.40
N GLN A 1086 -23.11 -8.92 12.35
CA GLN A 1086 -22.73 -10.33 12.52
C GLN A 1086 -23.72 -11.15 13.35
N ASN A 1087 -24.75 -10.50 13.93
CA ASN A 1087 -25.74 -11.11 14.81
C ASN A 1087 -25.12 -11.76 16.06
N ILE A 1088 -24.12 -11.09 16.66
CA ILE A 1088 -23.44 -11.53 17.87
C ILE A 1088 -23.76 -10.59 19.04
N PRO A 1089 -23.93 -11.10 20.28
CA PRO A 1089 -24.14 -10.25 21.44
C PRO A 1089 -22.94 -9.34 21.70
N SER A 1090 -23.18 -8.05 21.98
CA SER A 1090 -22.15 -7.09 22.39
C SER A 1090 -22.59 -6.32 23.63
N GLN A 1091 -21.64 -6.09 24.52
CA GLN A 1091 -21.81 -5.23 25.72
C GLN A 1091 -21.54 -3.75 25.40
N ASN A 1092 -20.83 -3.46 24.29
CA ASN A 1092 -20.43 -2.11 23.89
C ASN A 1092 -21.37 -1.57 22.81
N MET A 1093 -22.64 -1.41 23.17
CA MET A 1093 -23.67 -0.88 22.28
C MET A 1093 -23.97 0.57 22.64
N ARG A 1094 -24.20 1.42 21.63
CA ARG A 1094 -24.55 2.82 21.84
C ARG A 1094 -25.79 2.95 22.73
N GLN A 1095 -25.61 3.67 23.83
CA GLN A 1095 -26.66 3.98 24.80
C GLN A 1095 -27.25 5.37 24.57
N TYR A 1096 -26.43 6.32 24.10
CA TYR A 1096 -26.86 7.69 23.82
C TYR A 1096 -26.40 8.13 22.43
N ALA A 1097 -27.27 8.86 21.72
CA ALA A 1097 -26.95 9.50 20.45
C ALA A 1097 -27.02 11.01 20.61
N PHE A 1098 -26.12 11.73 19.94
CA PHE A 1098 -25.94 13.18 20.02
C PHE A 1098 -25.95 13.81 18.62
N SER A 1099 -26.57 14.99 18.49
CA SER A 1099 -26.63 15.78 17.26
C SER A 1099 -26.62 17.26 17.61
N GLU A 1100 -26.09 18.06 16.71
CA GLU A 1100 -25.84 19.48 16.95
C GLU A 1100 -25.94 20.30 15.68
N THR A 1101 -26.17 21.59 15.85
CA THR A 1101 -26.08 22.53 14.74
C THR A 1101 -25.89 23.96 15.21
N LEU A 1102 -25.16 24.75 14.42
CA LEU A 1102 -24.93 26.17 14.66
C LEU A 1102 -25.20 26.95 13.37
N SER A 1103 -26.41 27.49 13.22
CA SER A 1103 -26.75 28.32 12.06
C SER A 1103 -26.01 29.66 12.12
N PRO A 1104 -25.16 29.99 11.13
CA PRO A 1104 -24.56 31.33 11.03
C PRO A 1104 -25.55 32.38 10.51
N VAL A 1105 -26.72 31.95 10.04
CA VAL A 1105 -27.76 32.82 9.49
C VAL A 1105 -28.87 33.04 10.53
N ASN A 1106 -29.26 34.30 10.74
CA ASN A 1106 -30.42 34.64 11.57
C ASN A 1106 -31.70 34.07 10.93
N ARG A 1107 -32.23 32.99 11.49
CA ARG A 1107 -33.51 32.39 11.12
C ARG A 1107 -34.62 32.86 12.07
N THR A 1108 -35.85 32.82 11.59
CA THR A 1108 -37.05 33.21 12.35
C THR A 1108 -37.37 32.22 13.49
N VAL A 1109 -36.85 30.99 13.39
CA VAL A 1109 -36.94 29.93 14.39
C VAL A 1109 -35.51 29.64 14.88
N ASP A 1110 -35.32 29.51 16.19
CA ASP A 1110 -34.03 29.09 16.74
C ASP A 1110 -33.80 27.62 16.39
N VAL A 1111 -32.81 27.40 15.52
CA VAL A 1111 -32.40 26.07 15.09
C VAL A 1111 -31.06 25.67 15.69
N SER A 1112 -30.33 26.61 16.29
CA SER A 1112 -28.99 26.39 16.80
C SER A 1112 -29.04 25.77 18.20
N GLY A 1113 -28.34 24.67 18.41
CA GLY A 1113 -28.37 23.97 19.69
C GLY A 1113 -27.77 22.57 19.62
N VAL A 1114 -28.09 21.79 20.64
CA VAL A 1114 -27.66 20.40 20.79
C VAL A 1114 -28.84 19.52 21.23
N THR A 1115 -28.80 18.24 20.85
CA THR A 1115 -29.75 17.24 21.34
C THR A 1115 -29.05 15.94 21.70
N ILE A 1116 -29.57 15.27 22.72
CA ILE A 1116 -29.15 13.93 23.15
C ILE A 1116 -30.38 13.06 23.40
N GLN A 1117 -30.30 11.78 23.01
CA GLN A 1117 -31.35 10.80 23.30
C GLN A 1117 -30.80 9.45 23.75
N ASP A 1118 -31.57 8.71 24.55
CA ASP A 1118 -31.27 7.34 24.99
C ASP A 1118 -32.06 6.25 24.24
N GLY A 1119 -32.73 6.64 23.15
CA GLY A 1119 -33.63 5.79 22.37
C GLY A 1119 -35.08 5.78 22.87
N ARG A 1120 -35.38 6.44 24.00
CA ARG A 1120 -36.74 6.74 24.44
C ARG A 1120 -36.91 8.22 24.76
N PHE A 1121 -36.12 8.75 25.68
CA PHE A 1121 -36.18 10.14 26.07
C PHE A 1121 -35.18 10.95 25.26
N LYS A 1122 -35.59 12.15 24.87
CA LYS A 1122 -34.77 13.08 24.10
C LYS A 1122 -34.82 14.47 24.73
N LEU A 1123 -33.65 15.05 24.92
CA LEU A 1123 -33.46 16.41 25.41
C LEU A 1123 -32.94 17.27 24.27
N ILE A 1124 -33.53 18.44 24.07
CA ILE A 1124 -33.06 19.49 23.16
C ILE A 1124 -32.70 20.72 23.98
N ARG A 1125 -31.55 21.34 23.71
CA ARG A 1125 -31.13 22.61 24.30
C ARG A 1125 -30.77 23.60 23.19
N PHE A 1126 -31.47 24.73 23.17
CA PHE A 1126 -31.29 25.79 22.18
C PHE A 1126 -30.33 26.88 22.65
N ASN A 1127 -29.54 27.44 21.72
CA ASN A 1127 -28.46 28.38 22.04
C ASN A 1127 -28.94 29.81 22.32
N LEU A 1128 -29.96 30.34 21.62
CA LEU A 1128 -30.27 31.77 21.70
C LEU A 1128 -30.90 32.19 23.04
N ASN A 1129 -31.68 31.31 23.66
CA ASN A 1129 -32.44 31.61 24.88
C ASN A 1129 -32.27 30.58 25.99
N GLY A 1130 -31.43 29.54 25.79
CA GLY A 1130 -31.26 28.44 26.74
C GLY A 1130 -32.53 27.61 26.94
N ARG A 1131 -33.51 27.70 26.02
CA ARG A 1131 -34.73 26.91 26.07
C ARG A 1131 -34.37 25.43 26.00
N GLU A 1132 -35.01 24.65 26.86
CA GLU A 1132 -34.90 23.21 26.86
C GLU A 1132 -36.27 22.58 26.62
N GLU A 1133 -36.26 21.45 25.91
CA GLU A 1133 -37.44 20.66 25.62
C GLU A 1133 -37.10 19.17 25.87
N LEU A 1134 -38.03 18.45 26.49
CA LEU A 1134 -37.87 17.03 26.82
C LEU A 1134 -39.06 16.25 26.26
N TYR A 1135 -38.78 15.17 25.53
CA TYR A 1135 -39.80 14.34 24.88
C TYR A 1135 -39.64 12.85 25.26
N ASP A 1136 -40.77 12.13 25.35
CA ASP A 1136 -40.82 10.66 25.43
C ASP A 1136 -41.19 10.10 24.05
N LEU A 1137 -40.19 9.78 23.22
CA LEU A 1137 -40.34 9.32 21.84
C LEU A 1137 -41.08 7.97 21.70
N GLN A 1138 -41.28 7.23 22.80
CA GLN A 1138 -42.14 6.05 22.78
C GLN A 1138 -43.63 6.41 22.78
N LYS A 1139 -44.00 7.58 23.33
CA LYS A 1139 -45.39 8.06 23.38
C LYS A 1139 -45.67 9.14 22.32
N ASP A 1140 -44.66 9.93 21.99
CA ASP A 1140 -44.77 11.13 21.16
C ASP A 1140 -43.56 11.23 20.21
N ILE A 1141 -43.56 10.41 19.15
CA ILE A 1141 -42.49 10.42 18.15
C ILE A 1141 -42.50 11.69 17.27
N LEU A 1142 -43.62 12.42 17.26
CA LEU A 1142 -43.79 13.68 16.53
C LEU A 1142 -43.34 14.92 17.34
N GLU A 1143 -42.98 14.72 18.62
CA GLU A 1143 -42.48 15.76 19.53
C GLU A 1143 -43.47 16.94 19.70
N THR A 1144 -44.75 16.60 19.85
CA THR A 1144 -45.84 17.57 20.04
C THR A 1144 -46.11 17.92 21.51
N ASP A 1145 -45.63 17.11 22.45
CA ASP A 1145 -45.87 17.25 23.89
C ASP A 1145 -44.55 17.41 24.65
N ASN A 1146 -44.11 18.66 24.80
CA ASN A 1146 -42.93 18.98 25.61
C ASN A 1146 -43.23 18.77 27.09
N LEU A 1147 -42.48 17.88 27.72
CA LEU A 1147 -42.63 17.53 29.13
C LEU A 1147 -42.12 18.62 30.09
N LEU A 1148 -41.42 19.66 29.59
CA LEU A 1148 -40.94 20.77 30.42
C LEU A 1148 -41.93 21.96 30.44
N PRO A 1149 -42.16 22.57 31.63
CA PRO A 1149 -41.66 22.16 32.94
C PRO A 1149 -42.37 20.89 33.45
N LEU A 1150 -41.62 20.02 34.14
CA LEU A 1150 -42.16 18.76 34.66
C LEU A 1150 -43.33 18.98 35.64
N ASP A 1151 -44.44 18.27 35.43
CA ASP A 1151 -45.60 18.31 36.33
C ASP A 1151 -45.48 17.26 37.43
N THR A 1152 -45.35 17.69 38.69
CA THR A 1152 -45.33 16.82 39.87
C THR A 1152 -46.61 15.98 40.06
N ALA A 1153 -47.70 16.31 39.38
CA ALA A 1153 -48.93 15.53 39.36
C ALA A 1153 -48.96 14.41 38.31
N ASP A 1154 -48.00 14.38 37.37
CA ASP A 1154 -47.86 13.29 36.39
C ASP A 1154 -47.43 12.01 37.11
N VAL A 1155 -48.07 10.89 36.75
CA VAL A 1155 -47.76 9.55 37.26
C VAL A 1155 -46.33 9.13 36.93
N ASP A 1156 -45.76 9.66 35.84
CA ASP A 1156 -44.41 9.37 35.37
C ASP A 1156 -43.37 10.42 35.83
N PHE A 1157 -43.74 11.41 36.67
CA PHE A 1157 -42.86 12.52 37.09
C PHE A 1157 -41.47 12.06 37.55
N ALA A 1158 -41.40 11.03 38.40
CA ALA A 1158 -40.12 10.54 38.93
C ALA A 1158 -39.22 9.94 37.83
N LEU A 1159 -39.81 9.27 36.84
CA LEU A 1159 -39.08 8.75 35.68
C LEU A 1159 -38.57 9.89 34.80
N GLN A 1160 -39.46 10.84 34.46
CA GLN A 1160 -39.14 11.99 33.63
C GLN A 1160 -38.03 12.85 34.27
N GLN A 1161 -38.12 13.11 35.57
CA GLN A 1161 -37.13 13.88 36.32
C GLN A 1161 -35.76 13.18 36.36
N ASN A 1162 -35.73 11.86 36.56
CA ASN A 1162 -34.48 11.09 36.54
C ASN A 1162 -33.85 11.10 35.16
N LYS A 1163 -34.65 10.90 34.10
CA LYS A 1163 -34.16 10.87 32.72
C LYS A 1163 -33.69 12.23 32.23
N TYR A 1164 -34.38 13.30 32.60
CA TYR A 1164 -33.89 14.66 32.38
C TYR A 1164 -32.51 14.87 33.02
N ASN A 1165 -32.33 14.51 34.29
CA ASN A 1165 -31.05 14.67 34.98
C ASN A 1165 -29.93 13.82 34.36
N GLU A 1166 -30.24 12.59 33.94
CA GLU A 1166 -29.33 11.67 33.26
C GLU A 1166 -28.88 12.25 31.91
N LEU A 1167 -29.82 12.67 31.06
CA LEU A 1167 -29.51 13.25 29.75
C LEU A 1167 -28.73 14.56 29.87
N VAL A 1168 -29.04 15.41 30.85
CA VAL A 1168 -28.24 16.62 31.15
C VAL A 1168 -26.80 16.27 31.52
N LEU A 1169 -26.61 15.23 32.35
CA LEU A 1169 -25.28 14.77 32.75
C LEU A 1169 -24.48 14.22 31.56
N GLU A 1170 -25.09 13.38 30.73
CA GLU A 1170 -24.46 12.80 29.54
C GLU A 1170 -24.13 13.86 28.49
N LEU A 1171 -25.03 14.82 28.26
CA LEU A 1171 -24.79 15.95 27.37
C LEU A 1171 -23.56 16.74 27.80
N GLY A 1172 -23.39 16.97 29.11
CA GLY A 1172 -22.23 17.66 29.69
C GLY A 1172 -20.89 16.92 29.55
N LYS A 1173 -20.87 15.66 29.10
CA LYS A 1173 -19.62 14.95 28.75
C LYS A 1173 -19.14 15.23 27.33
N ILE A 1174 -20.05 15.70 26.47
CA ILE A 1174 -19.81 15.95 25.05
C ILE A 1174 -19.55 17.44 24.82
N THR A 1175 -20.42 18.28 25.38
CA THR A 1175 -20.36 19.74 25.20
C THR A 1175 -19.47 20.39 26.29
N PRO A 1176 -18.57 21.32 25.93
CA PRO A 1176 -17.73 22.07 26.87
C PRO A 1176 -18.46 22.85 27.96
#